data_AF-A0A409WE36-F1
#
_entry.id   AF-A0A409WE36-F1
#
_cell.length_a   1.000
_cell.length_b   1.000
_cell.length_c   1.000
_cell.angle_alpha   90.00
_cell.angle_beta   90.00
_cell.angle_gamma   90.00
#
_symmetry.space_group_name_H-M   'P 1'
#
loop_
_entity.id
_entity.type
_entity.pdbx_description
1 polymer ?
#
loop_
_entity_poly.entity_id
_entity_poly.type
_entity_poly.pdbx_seq_one_letter_code
_entity_poly.pdbx_strand_id
1 'polypeptide(L)'
;MPIQSTARLPEDAPWRQHLPEGHRILDLPGRDPRLPPLVEIPQHKQVPKNFPSGRIILCLQDLSPDPMKRLFTYASNQVPPQTFAELKARGYLELVPSRNDYLILRDMYGSGKEEDDHVISYALSRRDLATVEPELVDGLATAQDEILGDPDEMLEELHKVQGKLVGGTRFQRGDRARPLEGGPNCYPLSLSWVISQRRSGPAACNKTGGVQTDEEVRMRTHILQVVSDVAATGLELKGPPGQHDLLEKHADFANIPRVGSKRNVAYPHFQANIAAAKEACGGDGVSDLGRYGKVHIDAGDSVGPPTAVTTLSKPHPDVEVEHFHLLEFGISWRMEEFSTIYFSGLHVHGGAQPVYRLPRLFLDGRYIRVTIVGYPQADALDGTNSVPLAPLTSSSYLSVPEEMRNVVRTDASQALPDCAETTYAVDGPAVCDLDSLFTMVVRLLLETSVGVLSYLDPRLVARLDRDAFLRAFSRVVDKRRVAGGPWESGPGWTDDDVAIGKDYGPLCEANDAQNVAELGADILNRLRSSDVLETPYLFNNQLRNDISLEWSNLLQRSAQSKPVFWAANSKTRQGFQGCVIACQSCCARSLFESRFDVPIQSELIDNIDNFWTQIESSSSNDAMPEVETPSATTTSRYELRGKRKIVEVDEDDLSVEFMCTSRSICPTTQALRTCSQMSLFHEEDKNGNVVDTNVEKRQKLPLKDPLLRWLAAATLPDTFDEWLRPFDKADMRGAFLVRVDHVQPDLLEHRWEVPVKDSGDIGLPGFHSIPNTWEDQ
;
A
#
# COMPACT_ATOMS: atom_id res chain seq x y z
N MET A 1 -15.01 34.38 19.00
CA MET A 1 -14.61 35.79 18.78
C MET A 1 -14.59 36.03 17.27
N PRO A 2 -14.95 37.22 16.76
CA PRO A 2 -14.73 37.54 15.35
C PRO A 2 -13.23 37.71 15.12
N ILE A 3 -12.63 36.81 14.34
CA ILE A 3 -11.25 36.94 13.87
C ILE A 3 -11.26 38.06 12.82
N GLN A 4 -10.59 39.19 13.10
CA GLN A 4 -10.49 40.28 12.12
C GLN A 4 -9.71 39.79 10.90
N SER A 5 -10.39 39.72 9.75
CA SER A 5 -10.04 38.85 8.62
C SER A 5 -9.01 39.45 7.67
N THR A 6 -7.95 40.06 8.20
CA THR A 6 -6.74 40.36 7.44
C THR A 6 -5.53 39.98 8.27
N ALA A 7 -5.20 38.68 8.26
CA ALA A 7 -3.83 38.26 8.53
C ALA A 7 -2.97 38.83 7.41
N ARG A 8 -2.49 40.08 7.59
CA ARG A 8 -1.52 40.66 6.68
C ARG A 8 -0.32 39.73 6.68
N LEU A 9 0.01 39.21 5.50
CA LEU A 9 1.25 38.46 5.30
C LEU A 9 2.39 39.27 5.91
N PRO A 10 3.26 38.69 6.77
CA PRO A 10 4.23 39.49 7.51
C PRO A 10 5.03 40.35 6.55
N GLU A 11 5.05 41.67 6.77
CA GLU A 11 5.63 42.63 5.82
C GLU A 11 7.16 42.45 5.71
N ASP A 12 7.74 41.80 6.72
CA ASP A 12 9.12 41.40 6.96
C ASP A 12 9.44 39.94 6.57
N ALA A 13 8.47 39.15 6.07
CA ALA A 13 8.70 37.73 5.80
C ALA A 13 9.80 37.49 4.72
N PRO A 14 10.82 36.66 4.99
CA PRO A 14 11.98 36.48 4.09
C PRO A 14 11.60 36.14 2.64
N TRP A 15 10.61 35.25 2.44
CA TRP A 15 10.15 34.84 1.11
C TRP A 15 9.77 36.00 0.18
N ARG A 16 9.36 37.17 0.71
CA ARG A 16 9.02 38.35 -0.11
C ARG A 16 10.20 38.83 -0.95
N GLN A 17 11.42 38.65 -0.47
CA GLN A 17 12.66 39.01 -1.18
C GLN A 17 13.04 37.98 -2.26
N HIS A 18 12.42 36.80 -2.22
CA HIS A 18 12.71 35.66 -3.10
C HIS A 18 11.58 35.36 -4.10
N LEU A 19 10.54 36.19 -4.16
CA LEU A 19 9.54 36.09 -5.23
C LEU A 19 10.14 36.58 -6.57
N PRO A 20 9.88 35.86 -7.69
CA PRO A 20 10.41 36.25 -8.98
C PRO A 20 9.82 37.60 -9.46
N GLU A 21 10.52 38.25 -10.38
CA GLU A 21 10.00 39.44 -11.05
C GLU A 21 8.69 39.12 -11.80
N GLY A 22 7.74 40.05 -11.77
CA GLY A 22 6.42 39.86 -12.41
C GLY A 22 5.43 38.99 -11.63
N HIS A 23 5.74 38.60 -10.40
CA HIS A 23 4.78 37.88 -9.54
C HIS A 23 3.52 38.71 -9.21
N ARG A 24 2.41 38.03 -8.92
CA ARG A 24 1.14 38.64 -8.50
C ARG A 24 0.54 37.89 -7.32
N ILE A 25 0.45 38.53 -6.16
CA ILE A 25 -0.30 38.00 -5.02
C ILE A 25 -1.78 37.90 -5.40
N LEU A 26 -2.40 36.75 -5.17
CA LEU A 26 -3.81 36.51 -5.49
C LEU A 26 -4.71 36.94 -4.33
N ASP A 27 -5.49 37.99 -4.54
CA ASP A 27 -6.60 38.35 -3.66
C ASP A 27 -7.79 37.42 -3.92
N LEU A 28 -8.17 36.64 -2.90
CA LEU A 28 -9.22 35.63 -2.95
C LEU A 28 -10.23 35.92 -1.83
N PRO A 29 -11.28 36.73 -2.10
CA PRO A 29 -12.29 37.08 -1.11
C PRO A 29 -12.90 35.83 -0.45
N GLY A 30 -13.02 35.86 0.88
CA GLY A 30 -13.57 34.75 1.67
C GLY A 30 -12.58 33.62 2.00
N ARG A 31 -11.32 33.71 1.58
CA ARG A 31 -10.28 32.72 1.93
C ARG A 31 -10.02 32.68 3.43
N ASP A 32 -10.01 31.49 4.02
CA ASP A 32 -9.72 31.30 5.44
C ASP A 32 -8.26 31.70 5.75
N PRO A 33 -7.98 32.50 6.80
CA PRO A 33 -6.63 32.96 7.12
C PRO A 33 -5.68 31.85 7.60
N ARG A 34 -6.17 30.62 7.81
CA ARG A 34 -5.33 29.44 8.07
C ARG A 34 -4.78 28.80 6.80
N LEU A 35 -5.37 29.10 5.64
CA LEU A 35 -4.88 28.61 4.36
C LEU A 35 -3.64 29.41 3.92
N PRO A 36 -2.66 28.76 3.27
CA PRO A 36 -1.48 29.45 2.77
C PRO A 36 -1.86 30.51 1.71
N PRO A 37 -1.15 31.66 1.65
CA PRO A 37 -1.29 32.61 0.54
C PRO A 37 -0.86 31.99 -0.79
N LEU A 38 -1.48 32.48 -1.87
CA LEU A 38 -1.19 32.06 -3.23
C LEU A 38 -0.63 33.24 -4.03
N VAL A 39 0.44 32.99 -4.77
CA VAL A 39 1.11 33.95 -5.64
C VAL A 39 1.21 33.35 -7.04
N GLU A 40 0.74 34.06 -8.04
CA GLU A 40 0.92 33.68 -9.44
C GLU A 40 2.28 34.17 -9.93
N ILE A 41 3.06 33.30 -10.58
CA ILE A 41 4.39 33.59 -11.11
C ILE A 41 4.48 33.25 -12.61
N PRO A 42 5.29 33.97 -13.41
CA PRO A 42 5.32 33.80 -14.87
C PRO A 42 6.07 32.56 -15.35
N GLN A 43 7.01 32.03 -14.57
CA GLN A 43 7.85 30.87 -14.91
C GLN A 43 8.37 30.20 -13.64
N HIS A 44 8.80 28.94 -13.74
CA HIS A 44 9.47 28.20 -12.65
C HIS A 44 10.31 27.05 -13.21
N LYS A 45 11.53 26.81 -12.68
CA LYS A 45 12.44 25.74 -13.14
C LYS A 45 11.83 24.33 -13.08
N GLN A 46 10.98 24.07 -12.09
CA GLN A 46 10.33 22.75 -11.93
C GLN A 46 9.12 22.53 -12.85
N VAL A 47 8.75 23.50 -13.69
CA VAL A 47 7.68 23.34 -14.69
C VAL A 47 8.30 23.02 -16.05
N PRO A 48 7.95 21.88 -16.69
CA PRO A 48 8.47 21.53 -18.02
C PRO A 48 8.16 22.60 -19.07
N LYS A 49 9.19 22.95 -19.86
CA LYS A 49 9.08 23.95 -20.94
C LYS A 49 8.51 23.38 -22.25
N ASN A 50 8.23 22.08 -22.28
CA ASN A 50 7.77 21.35 -23.46
C ASN A 50 6.33 21.73 -23.86
N PHE A 51 5.57 22.31 -22.92
CA PHE A 51 4.22 22.82 -23.15
C PHE A 51 4.14 24.29 -22.73
N PRO A 52 3.26 25.09 -23.35
CA PRO A 52 2.91 26.39 -22.80
C PRO A 52 2.25 26.17 -21.43
N SER A 53 2.92 26.61 -20.37
CA SER A 53 2.38 26.63 -19.02
C SER A 53 1.23 27.63 -18.93
N GLY A 54 0.21 27.27 -18.15
CA GLY A 54 -0.84 28.17 -17.71
C GLY A 54 -0.35 29.05 -16.57
N ARG A 55 -1.21 29.23 -15.56
CA ARG A 55 -0.82 29.95 -14.35
C ARG A 55 0.01 29.02 -13.48
N ILE A 56 1.20 29.45 -13.10
CA ILE A 56 2.02 28.76 -12.11
C ILE A 56 1.70 29.41 -10.76
N ILE A 57 1.10 28.64 -9.86
CA ILE A 57 0.65 29.10 -8.55
C ILE A 57 1.64 28.64 -7.49
N LEU A 58 2.38 29.60 -6.94
CA LEU A 58 3.26 29.42 -5.80
C LEU A 58 2.46 29.61 -4.50
N CYS A 59 2.28 28.50 -3.80
CA CYS A 59 1.69 28.39 -2.48
C CYS A 59 2.79 28.55 -1.44
N LEU A 60 2.74 29.62 -0.64
CA LEU A 60 3.75 29.88 0.38
C LEU A 60 3.25 29.31 1.70
N GLN A 61 3.97 28.35 2.28
CA GLN A 61 3.53 27.66 3.48
C GLN A 61 4.64 27.60 4.53
N ASP A 62 4.27 27.81 5.78
CA ASP A 62 5.15 27.56 6.92
C ASP A 62 5.22 26.05 7.16
N LEU A 63 6.35 25.43 6.86
CA LEU A 63 6.56 23.99 7.00
C LEU A 63 6.98 23.57 8.42
N SER A 64 7.02 24.50 9.39
CA SER A 64 7.34 24.15 10.76
C SER A 64 6.23 23.29 11.42
N PRO A 65 6.55 22.48 12.44
CA PRO A 65 5.66 21.40 12.89
C PRO A 65 4.26 21.84 13.33
N ASP A 66 4.16 22.95 14.07
CA ASP A 66 2.90 23.39 14.68
C ASP A 66 1.92 24.04 13.67
N PRO A 67 2.35 24.93 12.76
CA PRO A 67 1.56 25.32 11.59
C PRO A 67 1.04 24.14 10.78
N MET A 68 1.91 23.16 10.48
CA MET A 68 1.53 21.97 9.71
C MET A 68 0.47 21.13 10.44
N LYS A 69 0.64 20.88 11.75
CA LYS A 69 -0.38 20.24 12.60
C LYS A 69 -1.73 20.98 12.57
N ARG A 70 -1.71 22.30 12.69
CA ARG A 70 -2.93 23.14 12.63
C ARG A 70 -3.59 23.10 11.25
N LEU A 71 -2.81 23.09 10.17
CA LEU A 71 -3.33 23.02 8.81
C LEU A 71 -3.98 21.67 8.53
N PHE A 72 -3.33 20.56 8.89
CA PHE A 72 -3.90 19.21 8.78
C PHE A 72 -5.23 19.10 9.53
N THR A 73 -5.25 19.61 10.77
CA THR A 73 -6.45 19.61 11.64
C THR A 73 -7.57 20.47 11.04
N TYR A 74 -7.25 21.62 10.45
CA TYR A 74 -8.21 22.46 9.76
C TYR A 74 -8.80 21.75 8.53
N ALA A 75 -7.93 21.26 7.63
CA ALA A 75 -8.31 20.66 6.36
C ALA A 75 -9.14 19.38 6.55
N SER A 76 -8.76 18.51 7.48
CA SER A 76 -9.46 17.25 7.79
C SER A 76 -10.88 17.44 8.33
N ASN A 77 -11.20 18.66 8.80
CA ASN A 77 -12.52 19.04 9.29
C ASN A 77 -13.29 19.95 8.32
N GLN A 78 -12.82 20.12 7.08
CA GLN A 78 -13.56 20.87 6.06
C GLN A 78 -14.56 19.96 5.32
N VAL A 79 -15.70 20.54 4.93
CA VAL A 79 -16.59 19.95 3.91
C VAL A 79 -16.19 20.53 2.55
N PRO A 80 -15.96 19.73 1.49
CA PRO A 80 -15.60 20.24 0.18
C PRO A 80 -16.70 21.16 -0.37
N PRO A 81 -16.38 22.29 -1.01
CA PRO A 81 -17.37 23.11 -1.71
C PRO A 81 -18.12 22.28 -2.78
N GLN A 82 -19.43 22.16 -2.68
CA GLN A 82 -20.24 21.34 -3.60
C GLN A 82 -20.62 22.09 -4.89
N THR A 83 -20.40 23.41 -4.95
CA THR A 83 -20.68 24.23 -6.13
C THR A 83 -19.57 25.25 -6.40
N PHE A 84 -19.44 25.68 -7.66
CA PHE A 84 -18.51 26.75 -8.04
C PHE A 84 -18.77 28.10 -7.34
N ALA A 85 -20.03 28.38 -6.99
CA ALA A 85 -20.40 29.57 -6.23
C ALA A 85 -19.88 29.49 -4.78
N GLU A 86 -20.03 28.34 -4.13
CA GLU A 86 -19.51 28.07 -2.78
C GLU A 86 -17.97 28.07 -2.75
N LEU A 87 -17.35 27.47 -3.76
CA LEU A 87 -15.88 27.47 -3.98
C LEU A 87 -15.35 28.91 -3.99
N LYS A 88 -15.97 29.80 -4.79
CA LYS A 88 -15.62 31.23 -4.82
C LYS A 88 -15.90 31.94 -3.50
N ALA A 89 -17.04 31.68 -2.88
CA ALA A 89 -17.43 32.34 -1.61
C ALA A 89 -16.48 31.99 -0.44
N ARG A 90 -15.82 30.84 -0.50
CA ARG A 90 -14.80 30.38 0.47
C ARG A 90 -13.36 30.74 0.06
N GLY A 91 -13.16 31.56 -0.97
CA GLY A 91 -11.84 31.97 -1.46
C GLY A 91 -10.94 30.83 -1.93
N TYR A 92 -11.54 29.76 -2.48
CA TYR A 92 -10.79 28.70 -3.14
C TYR A 92 -10.36 29.14 -4.54
N LEU A 93 -9.17 28.73 -4.96
CA LEU A 93 -8.70 28.94 -6.33
C LEU A 93 -9.05 27.73 -7.19
N GLU A 94 -9.77 27.96 -8.30
CA GLU A 94 -9.96 26.95 -9.35
C GLU A 94 -8.71 26.88 -10.24
N LEU A 95 -8.21 25.67 -10.45
CA LEU A 95 -7.20 25.28 -11.46
C LEU A 95 -7.88 24.48 -12.58
N VAL A 96 -7.38 24.62 -13.81
CA VAL A 96 -8.04 24.08 -15.01
C VAL A 96 -7.04 23.29 -15.87
N PRO A 97 -7.26 21.98 -16.12
CA PRO A 97 -6.34 21.15 -16.89
C PRO A 97 -6.04 21.71 -18.29
N SER A 98 -7.06 22.09 -19.05
CA SER A 98 -6.94 22.69 -20.40
C SER A 98 -6.15 24.01 -20.45
N ARG A 99 -5.90 24.64 -19.30
CA ARG A 99 -5.03 25.82 -19.19
C ARG A 99 -3.57 25.47 -18.90
N ASN A 100 -3.23 24.24 -18.53
CA ASN A 100 -1.93 23.83 -17.99
C ASN A 100 -1.54 24.62 -16.72
N ASP A 101 -2.49 24.86 -15.81
CA ASP A 101 -2.17 25.45 -14.51
C ASP A 101 -1.24 24.51 -13.69
N TYR A 102 -0.46 25.06 -12.76
CA TYR A 102 0.43 24.32 -11.85
C TYR A 102 0.29 24.82 -10.42
N LEU A 103 0.41 23.92 -9.43
CA LEU A 103 0.54 24.24 -8.01
C LEU A 103 1.90 23.80 -7.49
N ILE A 104 2.65 24.76 -6.95
CA ILE A 104 4.00 24.59 -6.38
C ILE A 104 3.98 25.10 -4.95
N LEU A 105 4.58 24.36 -4.02
CA LEU A 105 4.74 24.73 -2.62
C LEU A 105 6.15 25.27 -2.40
N ARG A 106 6.24 26.40 -1.71
CA ARG A 106 7.49 26.97 -1.21
C ARG A 106 7.41 27.14 0.30
N ASP A 107 8.48 26.74 0.99
CA ASP A 107 8.63 27.06 2.41
C ASP A 107 8.78 28.58 2.59
N MET A 108 7.91 29.18 3.40
CA MET A 108 7.97 30.59 3.77
C MET A 108 9.29 30.99 4.44
N TYR A 109 9.95 30.04 5.11
CA TYR A 109 11.19 30.27 5.86
C TYR A 109 12.39 29.49 5.28
N GLY A 110 12.20 28.86 4.12
CA GLY A 110 13.24 28.15 3.39
C GLY A 110 14.19 29.05 2.61
N SER A 111 14.98 28.45 1.70
CA SER A 111 16.00 29.13 0.91
C SER A 111 15.46 30.16 -0.11
N GLY A 112 14.17 30.07 -0.44
CA GLY A 112 13.53 30.82 -1.52
C GLY A 112 13.92 30.39 -2.94
N LYS A 113 14.68 29.30 -3.08
CA LYS A 113 15.16 28.79 -4.39
C LYS A 113 14.15 27.84 -5.03
N GLU A 114 13.95 28.00 -6.33
CA GLU A 114 13.03 27.16 -7.13
C GLU A 114 13.40 25.67 -7.16
N GLU A 115 14.67 25.32 -6.96
CA GLU A 115 15.13 23.93 -6.82
C GLU A 115 14.71 23.25 -5.51
N ASP A 116 14.42 24.02 -4.46
CA ASP A 116 14.02 23.52 -3.13
C ASP A 116 12.48 23.50 -2.95
N ASP A 117 11.74 24.07 -3.90
CA ASP A 117 10.27 24.02 -3.92
C ASP A 117 9.73 22.62 -4.26
N HIS A 118 8.43 22.40 -4.08
CA HIS A 118 7.78 21.13 -4.43
C HIS A 118 6.60 21.35 -5.39
N VAL A 119 6.62 20.77 -6.59
CA VAL A 119 5.39 20.68 -7.40
C VAL A 119 4.40 19.75 -6.69
N ILE A 120 3.29 20.31 -6.21
CA ILE A 120 2.27 19.59 -5.45
C ILE A 120 1.22 19.00 -6.39
N SER A 121 0.85 19.74 -7.43
CA SER A 121 -0.21 19.30 -8.34
C SER A 121 -0.12 19.96 -9.71
N TYR A 122 -0.45 19.18 -10.74
CA TYR A 122 -0.44 19.56 -12.15
C TYR A 122 -1.45 18.67 -12.91
N ALA A 123 -1.64 18.91 -14.20
CA ALA A 123 -2.53 18.06 -15.01
C ALA A 123 -2.01 17.84 -16.43
N LEU A 124 -2.33 16.67 -16.98
CA LEU A 124 -2.35 16.43 -18.42
C LEU A 124 -3.77 16.68 -18.92
N SER A 125 -3.92 17.55 -19.92
CA SER A 125 -5.23 17.86 -20.51
C SER A 125 -5.49 17.00 -21.75
N ARG A 126 -6.77 16.79 -22.10
CA ARG A 126 -7.16 16.12 -23.35
C ARG A 126 -6.53 16.75 -24.59
N ARG A 127 -6.41 18.09 -24.63
CA ARG A 127 -5.79 18.81 -25.75
C ARG A 127 -4.31 18.47 -25.88
N ASP A 128 -3.60 18.46 -24.76
CA ASP A 128 -2.18 18.21 -24.74
C ASP A 128 -1.88 16.73 -25.02
N LEU A 129 -2.69 15.80 -24.48
CA LEU A 129 -2.65 14.37 -24.84
C LEU A 129 -2.92 14.17 -26.35
N ALA A 130 -3.98 14.78 -26.89
CA ALA A 130 -4.30 14.73 -28.33
C ALA A 130 -3.20 15.32 -29.24
N THR A 131 -2.29 16.13 -28.69
CA THR A 131 -1.16 16.72 -29.43
C THR A 131 0.04 15.78 -29.50
N VAL A 132 0.22 14.88 -28.52
CA VAL A 132 1.38 13.98 -28.42
C VAL A 132 1.05 12.52 -28.78
N GLU A 133 -0.09 12.00 -28.31
CA GLU A 133 -0.49 10.59 -28.38
C GLU A 133 -2.02 10.53 -28.63
N PRO A 134 -2.50 10.95 -29.82
CA PRO A 134 -3.94 11.03 -30.12
C PRO A 134 -4.67 9.69 -30.02
N GLU A 135 -3.99 8.58 -30.31
CA GLU A 135 -4.51 7.22 -30.15
C GLU A 135 -4.92 6.88 -28.71
N LEU A 136 -4.28 7.50 -27.70
CA LEU A 136 -4.71 7.34 -26.31
C LEU A 136 -6.01 8.10 -26.02
N VAL A 137 -6.35 9.15 -26.77
CA VAL A 137 -7.65 9.83 -26.66
C VAL A 137 -8.76 8.94 -27.20
N ASP A 138 -8.52 8.26 -28.33
CA ASP A 138 -9.44 7.29 -28.89
C ASP A 138 -9.58 6.05 -27.97
N GLY A 139 -8.47 5.62 -27.36
CA GLY A 139 -8.46 4.60 -26.31
C GLY A 139 -9.29 4.99 -25.09
N LEU A 140 -9.16 6.24 -24.60
CA LEU A 140 -9.94 6.74 -23.45
C LEU A 140 -11.44 6.84 -23.78
N ALA A 141 -11.80 7.25 -25.01
CA ALA A 141 -13.17 7.25 -25.48
C ALA A 141 -13.75 5.82 -25.55
N THR A 142 -12.97 4.86 -26.07
CA THR A 142 -13.35 3.45 -26.10
C THR A 142 -13.54 2.88 -24.70
N ALA A 143 -12.60 3.14 -23.77
CA ALA A 143 -12.70 2.72 -22.38
C ALA A 143 -13.89 3.36 -21.64
N GLN A 144 -14.19 4.63 -21.92
CA GLN A 144 -15.38 5.34 -21.42
C GLN A 144 -16.67 4.66 -21.90
N ASP A 145 -16.78 4.34 -23.19
CA ASP A 145 -17.94 3.64 -23.76
C ASP A 145 -18.07 2.20 -23.26
N GLU A 146 -16.96 1.48 -23.10
CA GLU A 146 -16.95 0.13 -22.50
C GLU A 146 -17.45 0.14 -21.05
N ILE A 147 -17.07 1.16 -20.25
CA ILE A 147 -17.53 1.30 -18.87
C ILE A 147 -19.01 1.63 -18.82
N LEU A 148 -19.44 2.70 -19.50
CA LEU A 148 -20.82 3.20 -19.45
C LEU A 148 -21.80 2.20 -20.08
N GLY A 149 -21.47 1.71 -21.28
CA GLY A 149 -22.33 0.85 -22.09
C GLY A 149 -23.47 1.60 -22.78
N ASP A 150 -24.52 0.86 -23.11
CA ASP A 150 -25.73 1.40 -23.72
C ASP A 150 -26.42 2.42 -22.78
N PRO A 151 -26.65 3.68 -23.21
CA PRO A 151 -27.37 4.68 -22.44
C PRO A 151 -28.77 4.26 -22.00
N ASP A 152 -29.48 3.43 -22.79
CA ASP A 152 -30.84 2.99 -22.46
C ASP A 152 -30.85 1.99 -21.29
N GLU A 153 -29.77 1.21 -21.13
CA GLU A 153 -29.57 0.30 -19.99
C GLU A 153 -28.98 1.00 -18.75
N MET A 154 -28.43 2.21 -18.89
CA MET A 154 -27.72 2.92 -17.83
C MET A 154 -28.67 3.54 -16.81
N LEU A 155 -28.61 3.15 -15.53
CA LEU A 155 -29.39 3.77 -14.44
C LEU A 155 -28.46 4.36 -13.36
N GLU A 156 -28.98 5.32 -12.59
CA GLU A 156 -28.25 5.96 -11.48
C GLU A 156 -27.93 4.98 -10.35
N GLU A 157 -28.75 3.95 -10.15
CA GLU A 157 -28.55 2.88 -9.18
C GLU A 157 -28.48 1.50 -9.86
N LEU A 158 -27.78 0.56 -9.19
CA LEU A 158 -27.65 -0.83 -9.59
C LEU A 158 -28.61 -1.70 -8.76
N HIS A 159 -29.49 -2.44 -9.43
CA HIS A 159 -30.51 -3.27 -8.78
C HIS A 159 -30.42 -4.72 -9.22
N LYS A 160 -30.87 -5.65 -8.36
CA LYS A 160 -30.94 -7.08 -8.68
C LYS A 160 -32.38 -7.48 -9.02
N VAL A 161 -32.67 -7.71 -10.30
CA VAL A 161 -33.98 -8.12 -10.81
C VAL A 161 -33.90 -9.57 -11.28
N GLN A 162 -34.71 -10.46 -10.69
CA GLN A 162 -34.75 -11.90 -11.02
C GLN A 162 -33.36 -12.58 -11.03
N GLY A 163 -32.47 -12.15 -10.14
CA GLY A 163 -31.11 -12.69 -10.02
C GLY A 163 -30.06 -11.99 -10.90
N LYS A 164 -30.46 -11.20 -11.90
CA LYS A 164 -29.54 -10.42 -12.76
C LYS A 164 -29.35 -9.00 -12.24
N LEU A 165 -28.19 -8.41 -12.48
CA LEU A 165 -27.93 -6.99 -12.23
C LEU A 165 -28.48 -6.15 -13.40
N VAL A 166 -29.22 -5.10 -13.07
CA VAL A 166 -29.85 -4.16 -14.01
C VAL A 166 -29.62 -2.74 -13.51
N GLY A 167 -29.41 -1.79 -14.43
CA GLY A 167 -28.99 -0.45 -14.07
C GLY A 167 -27.49 -0.31 -13.89
N GLY A 168 -27.06 0.74 -13.17
CA GLY A 168 -25.67 1.17 -13.12
C GLY A 168 -25.07 1.36 -14.53
N THR A 169 -23.75 1.23 -14.63
CA THR A 169 -23.03 1.16 -15.92
C THR A 169 -22.83 -0.29 -16.39
N ARG A 170 -22.49 -0.51 -17.67
CA ARG A 170 -22.14 -1.85 -18.20
C ARG A 170 -21.07 -2.54 -17.37
N PHE A 171 -20.03 -1.80 -16.98
CA PHE A 171 -18.98 -2.32 -16.11
C PHE A 171 -19.53 -2.87 -14.79
N GLN A 172 -20.48 -2.18 -14.15
CA GLN A 172 -21.06 -2.58 -12.86
C GLN A 172 -22.02 -3.77 -12.95
N ARG A 173 -22.54 -4.08 -14.15
CA ARG A 173 -23.39 -5.26 -14.39
C ARG A 173 -22.62 -6.56 -14.53
N GLY A 174 -21.29 -6.51 -14.71
CA GLY A 174 -20.43 -7.69 -14.89
C GLY A 174 -20.20 -8.50 -13.60
N ASP A 175 -20.03 -9.82 -13.74
CA ASP A 175 -19.85 -10.75 -12.61
C ASP A 175 -18.52 -10.53 -11.86
N ARG A 176 -17.52 -9.90 -12.52
CA ARG A 176 -16.24 -9.49 -11.94
C ARG A 176 -16.28 -8.09 -11.30
N ALA A 177 -17.41 -7.38 -11.34
CA ALA A 177 -17.57 -6.04 -10.77
C ALA A 177 -17.70 -6.06 -9.24
N ARG A 178 -16.62 -6.43 -8.54
CA ARG A 178 -16.58 -6.53 -7.08
C ARG A 178 -16.08 -5.21 -6.46
N PRO A 179 -16.94 -4.45 -5.76
CA PRO A 179 -16.52 -3.20 -5.14
C PRO A 179 -15.68 -3.44 -3.88
N LEU A 180 -14.96 -2.39 -3.45
CA LEU A 180 -14.21 -2.38 -2.20
C LEU A 180 -15.13 -2.27 -0.98
N GLU A 181 -14.68 -2.83 0.13
CA GLU A 181 -15.36 -2.68 1.41
C GLU A 181 -15.46 -1.20 1.81
N GLY A 182 -16.68 -0.74 2.13
CA GLY A 182 -16.97 0.65 2.45
C GLY A 182 -17.02 1.62 1.26
N GLY A 183 -16.90 1.13 0.02
CA GLY A 183 -17.02 1.92 -1.22
C GLY A 183 -17.81 1.16 -2.29
N PRO A 184 -19.16 1.19 -2.26
CA PRO A 184 -19.99 0.31 -3.08
C PRO A 184 -19.85 0.53 -4.60
N ASN A 185 -19.32 1.70 -5.02
CA ASN A 185 -19.03 2.02 -6.40
C ASN A 185 -17.52 2.31 -6.65
N CYS A 186 -16.65 1.78 -5.79
CA CYS A 186 -15.19 1.82 -5.92
C CYS A 186 -14.68 0.42 -6.29
N TYR A 187 -14.14 0.22 -7.49
CA TYR A 187 -13.79 -1.10 -8.02
C TYR A 187 -12.30 -1.21 -8.34
N PRO A 188 -11.56 -2.18 -7.78
CA PRO A 188 -10.15 -2.38 -8.14
C PRO A 188 -10.03 -2.90 -9.57
N LEU A 189 -9.15 -2.27 -10.35
CA LEU A 189 -8.84 -2.63 -11.73
C LEU A 189 -7.56 -3.45 -11.87
N SER A 190 -6.55 -3.26 -11.00
CA SER A 190 -5.27 -4.00 -11.07
C SER A 190 -5.01 -4.90 -9.86
N LEU A 191 -4.32 -4.38 -8.84
CA LEU A 191 -3.87 -5.11 -7.66
C LEU A 191 -4.80 -4.85 -6.48
N SER A 192 -4.87 -5.80 -5.54
CA SER A 192 -5.49 -5.61 -4.23
C SER A 192 -4.43 -5.71 -3.12
N TRP A 193 -4.59 -4.90 -2.07
CA TRP A 193 -3.68 -4.85 -0.93
C TRP A 193 -4.34 -5.45 0.32
N VAL A 194 -3.66 -6.40 0.97
CA VAL A 194 -4.08 -6.98 2.26
C VAL A 194 -3.19 -6.37 3.35
N ILE A 195 -3.64 -5.24 3.93
CA ILE A 195 -2.89 -4.41 4.89
C ILE A 195 -2.30 -5.26 6.03
N SER A 196 -3.11 -6.12 6.66
CA SER A 196 -2.72 -6.93 7.81
C SER A 196 -1.63 -7.97 7.53
N GLN A 197 -1.43 -8.32 6.26
CA GLN A 197 -0.40 -9.29 5.82
C GLN A 197 0.76 -8.61 5.08
N ARG A 198 0.66 -7.31 4.78
CA ARG A 198 1.54 -6.58 3.85
C ARG A 198 1.72 -7.34 2.52
N ARG A 199 0.60 -7.71 1.87
CA ARG A 199 0.59 -8.47 0.60
C ARG A 199 -0.15 -7.75 -0.51
N SER A 200 0.46 -7.71 -1.69
CA SER A 200 -0.15 -7.26 -2.95
C SER A 200 -0.20 -8.42 -3.95
N GLY A 201 -1.31 -8.56 -4.65
CA GLY A 201 -1.43 -9.41 -5.83
C GLY A 201 -2.56 -8.92 -6.74
N PRO A 202 -2.75 -9.51 -7.93
CA PRO A 202 -3.88 -9.18 -8.80
C PRO A 202 -5.20 -9.25 -8.03
N ALA A 203 -6.05 -8.23 -8.15
CA ALA A 203 -7.32 -8.19 -7.43
C ALA A 203 -8.20 -9.41 -7.78
N ALA A 204 -9.01 -9.89 -6.84
CA ALA A 204 -9.79 -11.13 -7.02
C ALA A 204 -10.73 -11.13 -8.25
N CYS A 205 -11.13 -9.94 -8.72
CA CYS A 205 -11.88 -9.73 -9.96
C CYS A 205 -11.08 -10.04 -11.24
N ASN A 206 -9.74 -9.99 -11.18
CA ASN A 206 -8.83 -10.28 -12.30
C ASN A 206 -8.37 -11.74 -12.34
N LYS A 207 -8.88 -12.62 -11.46
CA LYS A 207 -8.51 -14.04 -11.44
C LYS A 207 -8.95 -14.73 -12.74
N THR A 208 -8.01 -15.32 -13.48
CA THR A 208 -8.29 -16.04 -14.74
C THR A 208 -8.17 -17.55 -14.60
N GLY A 209 -7.44 -18.05 -13.60
CA GLY A 209 -7.25 -19.48 -13.38
C GLY A 209 -6.53 -20.19 -14.54
N GLY A 210 -5.76 -19.45 -15.34
CA GLY A 210 -5.07 -19.99 -16.53
C GLY A 210 -5.98 -20.27 -17.73
N VAL A 211 -7.26 -19.88 -17.69
CA VAL A 211 -8.23 -20.08 -18.78
C VAL A 211 -8.20 -18.90 -19.77
N GLN A 212 -8.72 -19.13 -20.97
CA GLN A 212 -8.89 -18.12 -22.03
C GLN A 212 -9.60 -16.85 -21.50
N THR A 213 -9.10 -15.67 -21.87
CA THR A 213 -9.64 -14.38 -21.38
C THR A 213 -11.08 -14.16 -21.84
N ASP A 214 -11.99 -14.03 -20.87
CA ASP A 214 -13.38 -13.64 -21.10
C ASP A 214 -13.52 -12.14 -21.46
N GLU A 215 -14.73 -11.73 -21.85
CA GLU A 215 -15.00 -10.35 -22.29
C GLU A 215 -14.76 -9.31 -21.18
N GLU A 216 -15.09 -9.64 -19.94
CA GLU A 216 -14.91 -8.74 -18.80
C GLU A 216 -13.43 -8.56 -18.45
N VAL A 217 -12.62 -9.63 -18.54
CA VAL A 217 -11.16 -9.54 -18.42
C VAL A 217 -10.60 -8.66 -19.53
N ARG A 218 -11.01 -8.86 -20.79
CA ARG A 218 -10.52 -8.03 -21.92
C ARG A 218 -10.86 -6.55 -21.74
N MET A 219 -12.10 -6.22 -21.38
CA MET A 219 -12.50 -4.86 -21.03
C MET A 219 -11.63 -4.29 -19.90
N ARG A 220 -11.46 -5.03 -18.79
CA ARG A 220 -10.65 -4.59 -17.65
C ARG A 220 -9.19 -4.35 -18.04
N THR A 221 -8.58 -5.27 -18.79
CA THR A 221 -7.20 -5.14 -19.26
C THR A 221 -7.05 -3.96 -20.23
N HIS A 222 -8.01 -3.73 -21.14
CA HIS A 222 -7.99 -2.59 -22.06
C HIS A 222 -8.12 -1.24 -21.34
N ILE A 223 -9.12 -1.10 -20.44
CA ILE A 223 -9.27 0.09 -19.58
C ILE A 223 -7.96 0.34 -18.83
N LEU A 224 -7.40 -0.70 -18.19
CA LEU A 224 -6.17 -0.62 -17.40
C LEU A 224 -4.94 -0.24 -18.23
N GLN A 225 -4.80 -0.77 -19.45
CA GLN A 225 -3.73 -0.41 -20.38
C GLN A 225 -3.80 1.09 -20.71
N VAL A 226 -4.91 1.55 -21.27
CA VAL A 226 -5.10 2.94 -21.72
C VAL A 226 -4.90 3.93 -20.58
N VAL A 227 -5.56 3.75 -19.43
CA VAL A 227 -5.45 4.72 -18.32
C VAL A 227 -4.06 4.72 -17.69
N SER A 228 -3.35 3.59 -17.75
CA SER A 228 -1.97 3.50 -17.28
C SER A 228 -0.98 4.15 -18.23
N ASP A 229 -1.17 4.02 -19.55
CA ASP A 229 -0.35 4.73 -20.54
C ASP A 229 -0.55 6.25 -20.41
N VAL A 230 -1.79 6.72 -20.25
CA VAL A 230 -2.09 8.15 -20.04
C VAL A 230 -1.50 8.68 -18.72
N ALA A 231 -1.57 7.89 -17.65
CA ALA A 231 -0.97 8.25 -16.36
C ALA A 231 0.57 8.32 -16.42
N ALA A 232 1.22 7.39 -17.13
CA ALA A 232 2.65 7.43 -17.36
C ALA A 232 3.05 8.62 -18.26
N THR A 233 2.31 8.85 -19.34
CA THR A 233 2.52 9.94 -20.30
C THR A 233 2.50 11.32 -19.61
N GLY A 234 1.53 11.59 -18.74
CA GLY A 234 1.49 12.87 -18.04
C GLY A 234 2.55 13.00 -16.95
N LEU A 235 2.96 11.91 -16.30
CA LEU A 235 4.09 11.91 -15.38
C LEU A 235 5.41 12.25 -16.10
N GLU A 236 5.65 11.64 -17.27
CA GLU A 236 6.80 11.90 -18.15
C GLU A 236 6.82 13.35 -18.69
N LEU A 237 5.67 13.84 -19.15
CA LEU A 237 5.58 15.10 -19.91
C LEU A 237 5.28 16.35 -19.08
N LYS A 238 4.66 16.20 -17.91
CA LYS A 238 4.17 17.32 -17.07
C LYS A 238 4.79 17.37 -15.68
N GLY A 239 5.37 16.27 -15.19
CA GLY A 239 6.02 16.22 -13.89
C GLY A 239 7.32 17.04 -13.81
N PRO A 240 7.82 17.33 -12.61
CA PRO A 240 9.13 17.94 -12.39
C PRO A 240 10.25 17.30 -13.24
N PRO A 241 11.14 18.10 -13.86
CA PRO A 241 12.28 17.57 -14.62
C PRO A 241 13.09 16.56 -13.81
N GLY A 242 13.35 15.39 -14.40
CA GLY A 242 14.08 14.28 -13.79
C GLY A 242 13.29 13.42 -12.79
N GLN A 243 12.04 13.77 -12.44
CA GLN A 243 11.23 12.92 -11.55
C GLN A 243 10.87 11.59 -12.21
N HIS A 244 10.47 11.61 -13.49
CA HIS A 244 10.17 10.38 -14.25
C HIS A 244 11.40 9.48 -14.36
N ASP A 245 12.58 10.02 -14.69
CA ASP A 245 13.82 9.25 -14.82
C ASP A 245 14.22 8.57 -13.51
N LEU A 246 14.07 9.27 -12.37
CA LEU A 246 14.29 8.69 -11.04
C LEU A 246 13.27 7.59 -10.72
N LEU A 247 12.00 7.77 -11.10
CA LEU A 247 10.98 6.74 -10.92
C LEU A 247 11.23 5.51 -11.81
N GLU A 248 11.73 5.69 -13.04
CA GLU A 248 12.12 4.60 -13.95
C GLU A 248 13.32 3.81 -13.39
N LYS A 249 14.39 4.50 -12.96
CA LYS A 249 15.52 3.88 -12.24
C LYS A 249 15.06 3.09 -11.03
N HIS A 250 14.20 3.68 -10.20
CA HIS A 250 13.71 3.05 -8.97
C HIS A 250 12.80 1.85 -9.26
N ALA A 251 11.95 1.95 -10.29
CA ALA A 251 11.08 0.86 -10.73
C ALA A 251 11.86 -0.32 -11.31
N ASP A 252 12.99 -0.08 -11.98
CA ASP A 252 13.93 -1.13 -12.34
C ASP A 252 14.63 -1.73 -11.10
N PHE A 253 15.16 -0.89 -10.19
CA PHE A 253 15.88 -1.29 -8.97
C PHE A 253 15.05 -2.14 -7.99
N ALA A 254 13.77 -1.79 -7.82
CA ALA A 254 12.81 -2.43 -6.91
C ALA A 254 11.88 -3.43 -7.62
N ASN A 255 12.14 -3.73 -8.90
CA ASN A 255 11.39 -4.73 -9.69
C ASN A 255 9.85 -4.50 -9.69
N ILE A 256 9.44 -3.23 -9.79
CA ILE A 256 8.03 -2.82 -9.63
C ILE A 256 7.20 -3.39 -10.81
N PRO A 257 6.04 -4.02 -10.55
CA PRO A 257 5.18 -4.55 -11.60
C PRO A 257 4.70 -3.42 -12.53
N ARG A 258 5.00 -3.56 -13.83
CA ARG A 258 4.56 -2.65 -14.89
C ARG A 258 3.09 -2.92 -15.24
N VAL A 259 2.22 -2.52 -14.33
CA VAL A 259 0.77 -2.74 -14.37
C VAL A 259 0.15 -1.92 -15.49
N GLY A 260 -0.69 -2.53 -16.33
CA GLY A 260 -1.36 -1.89 -17.47
C GLY A 260 -0.41 -1.59 -18.63
N SER A 261 0.63 -0.79 -18.39
CA SER A 261 1.63 -0.40 -19.38
C SER A 261 3.06 -0.64 -18.90
N LYS A 262 3.95 -1.01 -19.83
CA LYS A 262 5.40 -1.03 -19.65
C LYS A 262 5.99 0.33 -19.19
N ARG A 263 5.36 1.45 -19.57
CA ARG A 263 5.74 2.83 -19.17
C ARG A 263 5.36 3.13 -17.72
N ASN A 264 4.57 2.28 -17.08
CA ASN A 264 4.09 2.54 -15.73
C ASN A 264 5.17 2.31 -14.66
N VAL A 265 5.83 3.40 -14.26
CA VAL A 265 6.84 3.42 -13.19
C VAL A 265 6.26 3.59 -11.79
N ALA A 266 4.99 4.01 -11.66
CA ALA A 266 4.49 4.63 -10.43
C ALA A 266 3.14 4.12 -9.93
N TYR A 267 2.35 3.38 -10.72
CA TYR A 267 0.94 3.09 -10.44
C TYR A 267 0.64 1.59 -10.36
N PRO A 268 1.10 0.88 -9.31
CA PRO A 268 0.77 -0.54 -9.13
C PRO A 268 -0.74 -0.77 -8.94
N HIS A 269 -1.47 0.17 -8.36
CA HIS A 269 -2.91 0.04 -8.10
C HIS A 269 -3.73 1.03 -8.93
N PHE A 270 -4.76 0.53 -9.63
CA PHE A 270 -5.80 1.35 -10.26
C PHE A 270 -7.18 1.01 -9.72
N GLN A 271 -8.02 2.02 -9.51
CA GLN A 271 -9.39 1.91 -9.01
C GLN A 271 -10.36 2.72 -9.88
N ALA A 272 -11.47 2.11 -10.30
CA ALA A 272 -12.58 2.81 -10.94
C ALA A 272 -13.56 3.32 -9.87
N ASN A 273 -13.83 4.63 -9.89
CA ASN A 273 -14.79 5.30 -9.03
C ASN A 273 -15.97 5.78 -9.88
N ILE A 274 -17.15 5.26 -9.59
CA ILE A 274 -18.39 5.54 -10.34
C ILE A 274 -19.37 6.23 -9.39
N ALA A 275 -19.96 7.36 -9.80
CA ALA A 275 -20.92 8.10 -8.97
C ALA A 275 -22.02 8.73 -9.83
N ALA A 276 -23.27 8.68 -9.38
CA ALA A 276 -24.38 9.30 -10.09
C ALA A 276 -24.46 10.81 -9.79
N ALA A 277 -24.99 11.59 -10.73
CA ALA A 277 -25.47 12.92 -10.38
C ALA A 277 -26.70 12.85 -9.48
N LYS A 278 -26.79 13.78 -8.54
CA LYS A 278 -27.92 13.90 -7.61
C LYS A 278 -28.52 15.29 -7.69
N GLU A 279 -29.80 15.43 -7.36
CA GLU A 279 -30.35 16.74 -7.04
C GLU A 279 -29.64 17.29 -5.79
N ALA A 280 -29.48 18.62 -5.71
CA ALA A 280 -28.58 19.27 -4.77
C ALA A 280 -28.78 18.83 -3.29
N CYS A 281 -27.94 17.89 -2.85
CA CYS A 281 -27.95 17.33 -1.51
C CYS A 281 -26.77 17.87 -0.69
N GLY A 282 -27.04 18.42 0.50
CA GLY A 282 -25.97 18.72 1.45
C GLY A 282 -25.30 17.44 1.93
N GLY A 283 -23.97 17.38 1.91
CA GLY A 283 -23.21 16.21 2.33
C GLY A 283 -21.70 16.44 2.34
N ASP A 284 -20.97 15.55 3.03
CA ASP A 284 -19.55 15.69 3.33
C ASP A 284 -18.61 15.16 2.20
N GLY A 285 -19.10 15.18 0.95
CA GLY A 285 -18.42 14.61 -0.23
C GLY A 285 -19.33 13.72 -1.07
N VAL A 286 -18.73 12.77 -1.79
CA VAL A 286 -19.43 11.92 -2.78
C VAL A 286 -20.02 10.69 -2.09
N SER A 287 -21.31 10.75 -1.80
CA SER A 287 -22.05 9.70 -1.09
C SER A 287 -21.93 8.30 -1.72
N ASP A 288 -21.90 8.20 -3.05
CA ASP A 288 -21.87 6.91 -3.78
C ASP A 288 -20.56 6.14 -3.64
N LEU A 289 -19.48 6.82 -3.28
CA LEU A 289 -18.15 6.22 -3.06
C LEU A 289 -17.94 5.83 -1.58
N GLY A 290 -18.96 5.99 -0.74
CA GLY A 290 -18.92 5.65 0.69
C GLY A 290 -17.81 6.38 1.43
N ARG A 291 -16.88 5.65 2.07
CA ARG A 291 -15.75 6.27 2.79
C ARG A 291 -14.76 6.98 1.86
N TYR A 292 -14.59 6.49 0.63
CA TYR A 292 -13.64 7.02 -0.36
C TYR A 292 -14.15 8.31 -1.03
N GLY A 293 -15.43 8.65 -0.88
CA GLY A 293 -15.99 9.90 -1.37
C GLY A 293 -15.89 11.06 -0.38
N LYS A 294 -15.56 10.78 0.88
CA LYS A 294 -15.41 11.79 1.95
C LYS A 294 -14.06 12.49 1.86
N VAL A 295 -13.86 13.48 2.72
CA VAL A 295 -12.53 14.05 2.97
C VAL A 295 -11.63 13.02 3.63
N HIS A 296 -10.47 12.77 3.03
CA HIS A 296 -9.51 11.77 3.51
C HIS A 296 -8.08 12.06 3.04
N ILE A 297 -7.20 11.13 3.40
CA ILE A 297 -5.84 10.96 2.88
C ILE A 297 -5.67 9.49 2.47
N ASP A 298 -4.90 9.24 1.42
CA ASP A 298 -4.51 7.90 1.01
C ASP A 298 -3.24 7.49 1.75
N ALA A 299 -3.38 7.10 3.02
CA ALA A 299 -2.23 6.74 3.88
C ALA A 299 -1.39 5.53 3.38
N GLY A 300 -1.83 4.85 2.30
CA GLY A 300 -1.07 3.82 1.60
C GLY A 300 -0.19 4.33 0.46
N ASP A 301 -0.34 5.58 0.04
CA ASP A 301 0.40 6.18 -1.08
C ASP A 301 1.84 6.54 -0.71
N SER A 302 2.68 6.61 -1.74
CA SER A 302 4.09 6.96 -1.62
C SER A 302 4.28 8.46 -1.57
N VAL A 303 5.37 8.85 -0.93
CA VAL A 303 5.68 10.24 -0.69
C VAL A 303 6.29 10.89 -1.93
N GLY A 304 6.95 10.10 -2.80
CA GLY A 304 7.67 10.58 -3.98
C GLY A 304 6.77 10.82 -5.21
N PRO A 305 6.21 9.76 -5.82
CA PRO A 305 5.36 9.88 -7.01
C PRO A 305 3.95 10.40 -6.67
N PRO A 306 3.32 11.17 -7.57
CA PRO A 306 1.96 11.65 -7.39
C PRO A 306 0.93 10.58 -7.77
N THR A 307 -0.17 10.51 -7.02
CA THR A 307 -1.46 9.91 -7.38
C THR A 307 -2.03 10.56 -8.65
N ALA A 308 -2.57 9.77 -9.57
CA ALA A 308 -3.11 10.21 -10.85
C ALA A 308 -4.62 9.94 -10.94
N VAL A 309 -5.44 10.98 -11.19
CA VAL A 309 -6.90 10.87 -11.34
C VAL A 309 -7.28 11.20 -12.78
N THR A 310 -7.57 10.19 -13.58
CA THR A 310 -8.06 10.32 -14.96
C THR A 310 -9.57 10.41 -14.98
N THR A 311 -10.11 11.46 -15.59
CA THR A 311 -11.56 11.70 -15.69
C THR A 311 -12.10 11.14 -17.01
N LEU A 312 -13.03 10.17 -16.92
CA LEU A 312 -13.75 9.58 -18.04
C LEU A 312 -15.22 10.05 -18.12
N SER A 313 -15.62 11.06 -17.35
CA SER A 313 -16.99 11.59 -17.37
C SER A 313 -17.29 12.39 -18.65
N LYS A 314 -18.35 12.03 -19.37
CA LYS A 314 -18.87 12.82 -20.51
C LYS A 314 -19.51 14.12 -20.00
N PRO A 315 -19.12 15.32 -20.46
CA PRO A 315 -19.73 16.58 -19.99
C PRO A 315 -21.24 16.63 -20.31
N HIS A 316 -22.07 17.07 -19.35
CA HIS A 316 -23.52 17.14 -19.52
C HIS A 316 -24.06 18.54 -19.15
N PRO A 317 -24.95 19.14 -19.97
CA PRO A 317 -25.41 20.52 -19.77
C PRO A 317 -26.18 20.74 -18.46
N ASP A 318 -26.92 19.72 -18.01
CA ASP A 318 -27.67 19.77 -16.74
C ASP A 318 -26.83 19.43 -15.51
N VAL A 319 -25.53 19.19 -15.62
CA VAL A 319 -24.68 18.90 -14.46
C VAL A 319 -23.77 20.10 -14.20
N GLU A 320 -23.59 20.42 -12.93
CA GLU A 320 -22.65 21.46 -12.53
C GLU A 320 -21.21 21.08 -12.90
N VAL A 321 -20.35 22.10 -13.03
CA VAL A 321 -18.93 21.85 -13.28
C VAL A 321 -18.35 21.09 -12.08
N GLU A 322 -17.78 19.92 -12.34
CA GLU A 322 -17.22 19.07 -11.30
C GLU A 322 -15.87 19.55 -10.79
N HIS A 323 -15.65 19.33 -9.49
CA HIS A 323 -14.50 19.81 -8.75
C HIS A 323 -13.89 18.72 -7.86
N PHE A 324 -12.57 18.60 -7.94
CA PHE A 324 -11.72 17.84 -7.02
C PHE A 324 -10.94 18.84 -6.14
N HIS A 325 -10.80 18.60 -4.85
CA HIS A 325 -10.33 19.61 -3.89
C HIS A 325 -9.07 19.15 -3.16
N LEU A 326 -8.07 20.04 -3.06
CA LEU A 326 -6.94 19.91 -2.16
C LEU A 326 -7.15 20.92 -1.02
N LEU A 327 -7.67 20.42 0.11
CA LEU A 327 -8.30 21.26 1.14
C LEU A 327 -7.26 22.03 1.97
N GLU A 328 -6.06 21.46 2.15
CA GLU A 328 -4.92 22.11 2.82
C GLU A 328 -4.45 23.38 2.09
N PHE A 329 -4.64 23.44 0.77
CA PHE A 329 -4.23 24.58 -0.04
C PHE A 329 -5.39 25.50 -0.41
N GLY A 330 -6.64 25.17 -0.05
CA GLY A 330 -7.81 25.93 -0.50
C GLY A 330 -7.86 26.06 -2.01
N ILE A 331 -7.63 24.94 -2.70
CA ILE A 331 -7.52 24.84 -4.16
C ILE A 331 -8.46 23.75 -4.65
N SER A 332 -8.95 23.91 -5.88
CA SER A 332 -9.71 22.88 -6.54
C SER A 332 -9.36 22.77 -8.01
N TRP A 333 -9.23 21.54 -8.50
CA TRP A 333 -9.17 21.22 -9.91
C TRP A 333 -10.56 21.05 -10.49
N ARG A 334 -10.80 21.71 -11.63
CA ARG A 334 -11.90 21.35 -12.51
C ARG A 334 -11.65 19.96 -13.11
N MET A 335 -12.64 19.09 -13.05
CA MET A 335 -12.57 17.76 -13.66
C MET A 335 -13.04 17.87 -15.12
N GLU A 336 -12.10 17.84 -16.06
CA GLU A 336 -12.38 17.92 -17.50
C GLU A 336 -12.27 16.52 -18.14
N GLU A 337 -13.14 16.22 -19.11
CA GLU A 337 -13.13 14.94 -19.84
C GLU A 337 -11.74 14.64 -20.44
N PHE A 338 -11.25 13.43 -20.19
CA PHE A 338 -9.93 12.94 -20.62
C PHE A 338 -8.76 13.81 -20.15
N SER A 339 -8.92 14.47 -18.99
CA SER A 339 -7.81 15.03 -18.22
C SER A 339 -7.36 14.08 -17.11
N THR A 340 -6.06 14.09 -16.82
CA THR A 340 -5.46 13.40 -15.68
C THR A 340 -4.85 14.43 -14.74
N ILE A 341 -5.35 14.49 -13.52
CA ILE A 341 -4.87 15.37 -12.45
C ILE A 341 -3.85 14.59 -11.61
N TYR A 342 -2.68 15.17 -11.42
CA TYR A 342 -1.60 14.61 -10.58
C TYR A 342 -1.55 15.39 -9.27
N PHE A 343 -1.55 14.69 -8.15
CA PHE A 343 -1.42 15.25 -6.80
C PHE A 343 -0.83 14.19 -5.86
N SER A 344 -0.52 14.49 -4.59
CA SER A 344 -0.17 13.43 -3.63
C SER A 344 -1.38 13.12 -2.74
N GLY A 345 -1.82 11.85 -2.73
CA GLY A 345 -2.89 11.33 -1.87
C GLY A 345 -2.65 11.53 -0.37
N LEU A 346 -1.41 11.80 0.04
CA LEU A 346 -1.03 12.16 1.41
C LEU A 346 -1.43 13.59 1.82
N HIS A 347 -1.93 14.42 0.90
CA HIS A 347 -2.60 15.68 1.21
C HIS A 347 -4.09 15.45 1.47
N VAL A 348 -4.67 16.19 2.42
CA VAL A 348 -6.11 16.10 2.70
C VAL A 348 -6.92 16.61 1.50
N HIS A 349 -7.72 15.71 0.92
CA HIS A 349 -8.41 15.93 -0.33
C HIS A 349 -9.81 15.30 -0.35
N GLY A 350 -10.59 15.59 -1.38
CA GLY A 350 -11.92 15.02 -1.60
C GLY A 350 -12.58 15.55 -2.87
N GLY A 351 -13.66 14.90 -3.32
CA GLY A 351 -14.46 15.36 -4.46
C GLY A 351 -15.79 15.99 -4.02
N ALA A 352 -16.32 16.90 -4.84
CA ALA A 352 -17.74 17.27 -4.78
C ALA A 352 -18.62 16.12 -5.31
N GLN A 353 -19.84 15.96 -4.79
CA GLN A 353 -20.86 15.12 -5.43
C GLN A 353 -21.20 15.74 -6.80
N PRO A 354 -21.39 14.95 -7.87
CA PRO A 354 -21.95 15.48 -9.11
C PRO A 354 -23.39 15.95 -8.86
N VAL A 355 -23.70 17.21 -9.16
CA VAL A 355 -25.01 17.83 -8.86
C VAL A 355 -25.73 18.25 -10.14
N TYR A 356 -27.01 17.87 -10.26
CA TYR A 356 -27.88 18.37 -11.31
C TYR A 356 -28.26 19.84 -11.08
N ARG A 357 -28.20 20.63 -12.15
CA ARG A 357 -28.80 21.96 -12.27
C ARG A 357 -30.31 21.86 -12.27
N LEU A 358 -30.98 22.79 -11.60
CA LEU A 358 -32.43 22.89 -11.58
C LEU A 358 -32.88 24.20 -12.27
N PRO A 359 -33.85 24.16 -13.20
CA PRO A 359 -34.48 22.95 -13.76
C PRO A 359 -33.53 22.16 -14.70
N ARG A 360 -33.67 20.83 -14.73
CA ARG A 360 -33.04 19.98 -15.74
C ARG A 360 -33.70 20.21 -17.11
N LEU A 361 -32.90 20.30 -18.17
CA LEU A 361 -33.37 20.44 -19.55
C LEU A 361 -33.57 19.08 -20.24
N PHE A 362 -32.84 18.06 -19.81
CA PHE A 362 -32.81 16.70 -20.33
C PHE A 362 -33.17 15.71 -19.22
N LEU A 363 -34.47 15.45 -19.05
CA LEU A 363 -34.98 14.52 -18.03
C LEU A 363 -34.56 13.07 -18.29
N ASP A 364 -34.40 12.70 -19.57
CA ASP A 364 -33.92 11.39 -19.99
C ASP A 364 -32.37 11.28 -19.93
N GLY A 365 -31.68 12.43 -19.86
CA GLY A 365 -30.22 12.53 -19.76
C GLY A 365 -29.72 12.22 -18.36
N ARG A 366 -29.45 10.94 -18.09
CA ARG A 366 -28.81 10.47 -16.85
C ARG A 366 -27.31 10.75 -16.91
N TYR A 367 -26.72 11.15 -15.78
CA TYR A 367 -25.29 11.41 -15.68
C TYR A 367 -24.62 10.50 -14.66
N ILE A 368 -23.55 9.84 -15.11
CA ILE A 368 -22.64 9.07 -14.28
C ILE A 368 -21.23 9.67 -14.42
N ARG A 369 -20.65 10.11 -13.29
CA ARG A 369 -19.23 10.42 -13.18
C ARG A 369 -18.44 9.12 -13.18
N VAL A 370 -17.40 9.07 -14.01
CA VAL A 370 -16.43 7.97 -14.02
C VAL A 370 -15.03 8.55 -13.88
N THR A 371 -14.32 8.18 -12.82
CA THR A 371 -12.91 8.53 -12.65
C THR A 371 -12.10 7.28 -12.36
N ILE A 372 -10.90 7.19 -12.95
CA ILE A 372 -9.95 6.11 -12.71
C ILE A 372 -8.76 6.68 -11.96
N VAL A 373 -8.46 6.13 -10.79
CA VAL A 373 -7.39 6.61 -9.91
C VAL A 373 -6.23 5.61 -9.92
N GLY A 374 -5.05 6.05 -10.36
CA GLY A 374 -3.78 5.37 -10.22
C GLY A 374 -3.10 5.78 -8.92
N TYR A 375 -2.95 4.82 -8.00
CA TYR A 375 -2.36 5.03 -6.68
C TYR A 375 -0.91 4.55 -6.63
N PRO A 376 0.04 5.40 -6.19
CA PRO A 376 1.42 5.04 -5.94
C PRO A 376 1.58 4.25 -4.65
N GLN A 377 1.01 3.04 -4.57
CA GLN A 377 1.02 2.25 -3.33
C GLN A 377 2.44 1.95 -2.85
N ALA A 378 2.79 2.55 -1.72
CA ALA A 378 4.16 2.70 -1.31
C ALA A 378 4.79 1.40 -0.81
N ASP A 379 4.03 0.45 -0.27
CA ASP A 379 4.60 -0.84 0.09
C ASP A 379 5.06 -1.62 -1.16
N ALA A 380 4.38 -1.43 -2.30
CA ALA A 380 4.79 -1.97 -3.59
C ALA A 380 5.88 -1.15 -4.29
N LEU A 381 5.85 0.18 -4.17
CA LEU A 381 6.88 1.03 -4.77
C LEU A 381 8.21 0.98 -3.99
N ASP A 382 8.18 0.97 -2.66
CA ASP A 382 9.37 0.90 -1.82
C ASP A 382 9.98 -0.52 -1.77
N GLY A 383 9.38 -1.52 -2.43
CA GLY A 383 9.81 -2.92 -2.40
C GLY A 383 9.71 -3.57 -1.01
N THR A 384 8.75 -3.13 -0.19
CA THR A 384 8.58 -3.57 1.22
C THR A 384 7.35 -4.45 1.45
N ASN A 385 6.58 -4.71 0.39
CA ASN A 385 5.53 -5.72 0.34
C ASN A 385 6.09 -7.14 0.30
N SER A 386 5.37 -8.07 0.91
CA SER A 386 5.58 -9.50 0.68
C SER A 386 4.75 -9.96 -0.51
N VAL A 387 5.38 -10.69 -1.44
CA VAL A 387 4.70 -11.41 -2.52
C VAL A 387 4.68 -12.89 -2.14
N PRO A 388 3.51 -13.56 -2.07
CA PRO A 388 3.46 -14.96 -1.70
C PRO A 388 4.02 -15.84 -2.81
N LEU A 389 5.20 -16.43 -2.57
CA LEU A 389 5.82 -17.46 -3.41
C LEU A 389 6.09 -18.70 -2.56
N ALA A 390 6.93 -18.55 -1.55
CA ALA A 390 6.99 -19.38 -0.36
C ALA A 390 7.48 -18.50 0.82
N PRO A 391 7.21 -18.87 2.08
CA PRO A 391 7.41 -17.96 3.22
C PRO A 391 8.87 -17.62 3.61
N LEU A 392 9.05 -16.71 4.59
CA LEU A 392 10.34 -16.37 5.23
C LEU A 392 10.13 -15.68 6.61
N THR A 393 11.20 -15.17 7.24
CA THR A 393 11.28 -14.76 8.66
C THR A 393 10.23 -13.73 9.13
N SER A 394 9.09 -14.23 9.62
CA SER A 394 8.11 -13.54 10.49
C SER A 394 6.97 -14.51 10.84
N SER A 395 7.31 -15.62 11.50
CA SER A 395 6.37 -16.72 11.82
C SER A 395 5.81 -17.46 10.60
N SER A 396 6.54 -17.47 9.49
CA SER A 396 6.29 -18.31 8.33
C SER A 396 7.59 -18.99 7.89
N TYR A 397 7.53 -20.26 7.44
CA TYR A 397 8.68 -21.14 7.16
C TYR A 397 9.25 -20.91 5.73
N LEU A 398 9.63 -21.93 4.96
CA LEU A 398 9.69 -21.86 3.48
C LEU A 398 9.11 -23.19 2.96
N SER A 399 7.94 -23.14 2.30
CA SER A 399 7.32 -24.35 1.76
C SER A 399 7.80 -24.61 0.33
N VAL A 400 8.70 -25.57 0.18
CA VAL A 400 8.85 -26.30 -1.09
C VAL A 400 7.91 -27.50 -0.97
N PRO A 401 6.68 -27.43 -1.53
CA PRO A 401 5.67 -28.47 -1.36
C PRO A 401 6.11 -29.77 -2.07
N GLU A 402 5.43 -30.89 -1.78
CA GLU A 402 5.84 -32.21 -2.27
C GLU A 402 5.93 -32.24 -3.80
N GLU A 403 5.01 -31.55 -4.47
CA GLU A 403 4.89 -31.39 -5.92
C GLU A 403 6.07 -30.66 -6.56
N MET A 404 6.79 -29.82 -5.80
CA MET A 404 8.04 -29.18 -6.23
C MET A 404 9.29 -30.00 -5.88
N ARG A 405 9.17 -30.99 -4.98
CA ARG A 405 10.24 -31.97 -4.69
C ARG A 405 10.13 -33.24 -5.53
N ASN A 406 8.94 -33.53 -6.05
CA ASN A 406 8.59 -34.71 -6.83
C ASN A 406 8.00 -34.29 -8.18
N VAL A 407 8.88 -33.85 -9.09
CA VAL A 407 8.54 -33.44 -10.47
C VAL A 407 7.87 -34.53 -11.32
N VAL A 408 7.76 -35.78 -10.84
CA VAL A 408 7.01 -36.86 -11.48
C VAL A 408 5.51 -36.77 -11.16
N ARG A 409 5.10 -36.06 -10.10
CA ARG A 409 3.68 -35.81 -9.77
C ARG A 409 3.10 -34.61 -10.51
N THR A 410 3.92 -33.66 -10.94
CA THR A 410 3.55 -32.53 -11.81
C THR A 410 3.60 -32.92 -13.30
N ASP A 411 3.02 -34.08 -13.63
CA ASP A 411 2.71 -34.39 -15.03
C ASP A 411 1.61 -33.42 -15.53
N ALA A 412 1.81 -32.85 -16.71
CA ALA A 412 0.92 -31.87 -17.32
C ALA A 412 -0.49 -32.41 -17.67
N SER A 413 -0.72 -33.71 -17.42
CA SER A 413 -2.03 -34.37 -17.51
C SER A 413 -2.92 -34.14 -16.28
N GLN A 414 -2.35 -33.74 -15.12
CA GLN A 414 -3.14 -33.36 -13.94
C GLN A 414 -3.32 -31.85 -13.90
N ALA A 415 -4.57 -31.41 -13.68
CA ALA A 415 -4.89 -29.99 -13.55
C ALA A 415 -4.02 -29.37 -12.45
N LEU A 416 -3.45 -28.19 -12.73
CA LEU A 416 -2.65 -27.44 -11.76
C LEU A 416 -3.45 -27.28 -10.46
N PRO A 417 -2.82 -27.48 -9.28
CA PRO A 417 -3.54 -27.46 -8.00
C PRO A 417 -4.23 -26.11 -7.81
N ASP A 418 -5.53 -26.18 -7.51
CA ASP A 418 -6.44 -25.04 -7.50
C ASP A 418 -6.10 -24.08 -6.35
N CYS A 419 -5.34 -23.01 -6.65
CA CYS A 419 -5.01 -22.00 -5.65
C CYS A 419 -6.23 -21.09 -5.43
N ALA A 420 -6.66 -20.91 -4.18
CA ALA A 420 -7.75 -19.99 -3.86
C ALA A 420 -7.36 -18.51 -4.11
N GLU A 421 -6.12 -18.15 -3.79
CA GLU A 421 -5.55 -16.81 -3.97
C GLU A 421 -5.11 -16.56 -5.43
N THR A 422 -5.07 -15.29 -5.82
CA THR A 422 -4.52 -14.83 -7.11
C THR A 422 -3.00 -14.74 -7.04
N THR A 423 -2.30 -15.09 -8.13
CA THR A 423 -0.83 -15.04 -8.19
C THR A 423 -0.33 -14.31 -9.43
N TYR A 424 0.81 -13.63 -9.36
CA TYR A 424 1.41 -13.03 -10.55
C TYR A 424 1.78 -14.07 -11.61
N ALA A 425 2.25 -15.26 -11.21
CA ALA A 425 2.67 -16.30 -12.17
C ALA A 425 1.53 -16.80 -13.07
N VAL A 426 0.29 -16.85 -12.56
CA VAL A 426 -0.89 -17.36 -13.29
C VAL A 426 -1.83 -16.25 -13.75
N ASP A 427 -2.18 -15.31 -12.87
CA ASP A 427 -3.14 -14.23 -13.13
C ASP A 427 -2.47 -12.93 -13.60
N GLY A 428 -1.14 -12.84 -13.55
CA GLY A 428 -0.35 -11.70 -14.04
C GLY A 428 -0.68 -11.24 -15.48
N PRO A 429 -0.98 -12.12 -16.46
CA PRO A 429 -1.34 -11.69 -17.81
C PRO A 429 -2.63 -10.86 -17.91
N ALA A 430 -3.45 -10.82 -16.85
CA ALA A 430 -4.62 -9.94 -16.80
C ALA A 430 -4.27 -8.48 -16.44
N VAL A 431 -3.09 -8.25 -15.83
CA VAL A 431 -2.68 -6.94 -15.28
C VAL A 431 -1.34 -6.42 -15.80
N CYS A 432 -0.49 -7.25 -16.40
CA CYS A 432 0.79 -6.89 -17.00
C CYS A 432 0.88 -7.49 -18.41
N ASP A 433 1.63 -6.84 -19.31
CA ASP A 433 2.00 -7.49 -20.57
C ASP A 433 2.93 -8.69 -20.32
N LEU A 434 2.94 -9.66 -21.25
CA LEU A 434 3.70 -10.91 -21.09
C LEU A 434 5.21 -10.69 -20.98
N ASP A 435 5.73 -9.61 -21.55
CA ASP A 435 7.14 -9.31 -21.60
C ASP A 435 7.62 -8.73 -20.26
N SER A 436 6.87 -7.78 -19.71
CA SER A 436 7.04 -7.26 -18.34
C SER A 436 6.81 -8.33 -17.28
N LEU A 437 5.77 -9.16 -17.44
CA LEU A 437 5.43 -10.23 -16.49
C LEU A 437 6.58 -11.23 -16.34
N PHE A 438 7.09 -11.77 -17.46
CA PHE A 438 8.19 -12.73 -17.40
C PHE A 438 9.45 -12.10 -16.84
N THR A 439 9.77 -10.85 -17.19
CA THR A 439 10.91 -10.12 -16.62
C THR A 439 10.79 -10.03 -15.10
N MET A 440 9.63 -9.56 -14.60
CA MET A 440 9.37 -9.45 -13.18
C MET A 440 9.45 -10.80 -12.46
N VAL A 441 8.86 -11.87 -13.01
CA VAL A 441 8.90 -13.22 -12.42
C VAL A 441 10.34 -13.76 -12.34
N VAL A 442 11.11 -13.63 -13.42
CA VAL A 442 12.52 -14.08 -13.43
C VAL A 442 13.38 -13.27 -12.45
N ARG A 443 13.13 -11.96 -12.34
CA ARG A 443 13.78 -11.09 -11.36
C ARG A 443 13.39 -11.44 -9.92
N LEU A 444 12.11 -11.76 -9.63
CA LEU A 444 11.66 -12.23 -8.32
C LEU A 444 12.33 -13.57 -7.93
N LEU A 445 12.54 -14.48 -8.89
CA LEU A 445 13.27 -15.73 -8.65
C LEU A 445 14.76 -15.49 -8.34
N LEU A 446 15.39 -14.50 -8.98
CA LEU A 446 16.76 -14.06 -8.69
C LEU A 446 16.84 -13.44 -7.29
N GLU A 447 15.95 -12.49 -6.96
CA GLU A 447 15.85 -11.85 -5.65
C GLU A 447 15.64 -12.88 -4.53
N THR A 448 14.74 -13.84 -4.74
CA THR A 448 14.51 -14.95 -3.82
C THR A 448 15.77 -15.80 -3.63
N SER A 449 16.47 -16.12 -4.73
CA SER A 449 17.70 -16.92 -4.69
C SER A 449 18.82 -16.21 -3.93
N VAL A 450 19.07 -14.92 -4.23
CA VAL A 450 20.05 -14.09 -3.51
C VAL A 450 19.68 -13.93 -2.04
N GLY A 451 18.39 -13.75 -1.74
CA GLY A 451 17.85 -13.73 -0.38
C GLY A 451 18.18 -15.01 0.39
N VAL A 452 17.88 -16.19 -0.17
CA VAL A 452 18.24 -17.48 0.43
C VAL A 452 19.75 -17.62 0.62
N LEU A 453 20.57 -17.23 -0.37
CA LEU A 453 22.03 -17.28 -0.26
C LEU A 453 22.58 -16.39 0.88
N SER A 454 21.97 -15.23 1.13
CA SER A 454 22.39 -14.33 2.23
C SER A 454 22.21 -14.93 3.63
N TYR A 455 21.29 -15.88 3.80
CA TYR A 455 21.08 -16.62 5.05
C TYR A 455 21.99 -17.84 5.21
N LEU A 456 22.75 -18.22 4.17
CA LEU A 456 23.73 -19.30 4.30
C LEU A 456 24.87 -18.89 5.25
N ASP A 457 25.57 -19.91 5.75
CA ASP A 457 26.79 -19.73 6.52
C ASP A 457 27.81 -18.95 5.67
N PRO A 458 28.30 -17.78 6.12
CA PRO A 458 29.13 -16.92 5.28
C PRO A 458 30.45 -17.57 4.89
N ARG A 459 30.91 -18.59 5.63
CA ARG A 459 32.12 -19.37 5.35
C ARG A 459 32.02 -20.18 4.06
N LEU A 460 30.81 -20.37 3.52
CA LEU A 460 30.60 -20.98 2.21
C LEU A 460 30.90 -20.03 1.05
N VAL A 461 30.93 -18.70 1.29
CA VAL A 461 31.01 -17.63 0.27
C VAL A 461 30.15 -17.97 -0.95
N ALA A 462 28.89 -18.32 -0.68
CA ALA A 462 27.99 -18.79 -1.70
C ALA A 462 27.60 -17.63 -2.63
N ARG A 463 27.68 -17.88 -3.94
CA ARG A 463 27.52 -16.89 -5.00
C ARG A 463 26.51 -17.36 -6.03
N LEU A 464 25.87 -16.40 -6.69
CA LEU A 464 25.05 -16.60 -7.86
C LEU A 464 25.47 -15.58 -8.92
N ASP A 465 25.90 -16.06 -10.08
CA ASP A 465 26.07 -15.23 -11.28
C ASP A 465 24.69 -14.73 -11.71
N ARG A 466 24.47 -13.43 -11.47
CA ARG A 466 23.22 -12.73 -11.78
C ARG A 466 22.87 -12.88 -13.27
N ASP A 467 23.85 -12.66 -14.14
CA ASP A 467 23.60 -12.56 -15.57
C ASP A 467 23.46 -13.94 -16.21
N ALA A 468 24.20 -14.96 -15.74
CA ALA A 468 23.97 -16.35 -16.12
C ALA A 468 22.62 -16.87 -15.62
N PHE A 469 22.20 -16.51 -14.40
CA PHE A 469 20.88 -16.87 -13.89
C PHE A 469 19.77 -16.27 -14.76
N LEU A 470 19.81 -14.96 -15.06
CA LEU A 470 18.81 -14.31 -15.92
C LEU A 470 18.79 -14.93 -17.33
N ARG A 471 19.95 -15.26 -17.91
CA ARG A 471 20.07 -15.93 -19.21
C ARG A 471 19.53 -17.37 -19.23
N ALA A 472 19.49 -18.06 -18.09
CA ALA A 472 18.98 -19.43 -18.00
C ALA A 472 17.46 -19.52 -18.24
N PHE A 473 16.72 -18.44 -17.95
CA PHE A 473 15.29 -18.36 -18.25
C PHE A 473 15.06 -17.84 -19.68
N SER A 474 14.11 -18.43 -20.40
CA SER A 474 13.72 -17.96 -21.74
C SER A 474 12.24 -18.16 -22.05
N ARG A 475 11.64 -17.21 -22.79
CA ARG A 475 10.26 -17.28 -23.31
C ARG A 475 10.26 -17.30 -24.84
N VAL A 476 9.09 -17.53 -25.45
CA VAL A 476 8.90 -17.40 -26.90
C VAL A 476 8.18 -16.08 -27.20
N VAL A 477 8.81 -15.21 -27.98
CA VAL A 477 8.27 -13.96 -28.52
C VAL A 477 8.36 -14.05 -30.05
N ASP A 478 7.27 -13.76 -30.77
CA ASP A 478 7.21 -13.81 -32.24
C ASP A 478 7.82 -15.08 -32.86
N LYS A 479 7.48 -16.24 -32.26
CA LYS A 479 7.97 -17.58 -32.65
C LYS A 479 9.48 -17.80 -32.46
N ARG A 480 10.19 -16.90 -31.78
CA ARG A 480 11.61 -17.00 -31.44
C ARG A 480 11.79 -17.14 -29.93
N ARG A 481 12.72 -17.99 -29.50
CA ARG A 481 13.11 -18.09 -28.09
C ARG A 481 14.05 -16.94 -27.73
N VAL A 482 13.71 -16.18 -26.70
CA VAL A 482 14.48 -15.04 -26.19
C VAL A 482 14.76 -15.27 -24.71
N ALA A 483 16.00 -15.00 -24.27
CA ALA A 483 16.41 -15.14 -22.87
C ALA A 483 15.91 -13.96 -22.01
N GLY A 484 16.03 -14.09 -20.68
CA GLY A 484 15.88 -12.95 -19.78
C GLY A 484 16.88 -11.83 -20.12
N GLY A 485 16.41 -10.58 -20.08
CA GLY A 485 17.27 -9.41 -20.28
C GLY A 485 18.22 -9.20 -19.08
N PRO A 486 19.32 -8.44 -19.28
CA PRO A 486 20.21 -8.07 -18.19
C PRO A 486 19.49 -7.18 -17.16
N TRP A 487 20.05 -7.09 -15.95
CA TRP A 487 19.53 -6.23 -14.88
C TRP A 487 20.68 -5.61 -14.09
N GLU A 488 21.22 -4.51 -14.61
CA GLU A 488 22.43 -3.85 -14.07
C GLU A 488 22.28 -3.42 -12.61
N SER A 489 21.09 -2.93 -12.22
CA SER A 489 20.74 -2.54 -10.86
C SER A 489 20.36 -3.72 -9.94
N GLY A 490 20.19 -4.92 -10.52
CA GLY A 490 19.70 -6.12 -9.83
C GLY A 490 20.69 -6.69 -8.81
N PRO A 491 20.19 -7.35 -7.75
CA PRO A 491 21.02 -8.00 -6.73
C PRO A 491 21.67 -9.29 -7.24
N GLY A 492 22.73 -9.73 -6.55
CA GLY A 492 23.57 -10.83 -6.98
C GLY A 492 24.90 -10.34 -7.56
N TRP A 493 25.77 -11.27 -7.95
CA TRP A 493 27.17 -11.01 -8.24
C TRP A 493 27.48 -11.18 -9.73
N THR A 494 28.57 -10.55 -10.18
CA THR A 494 29.05 -10.60 -11.57
C THR A 494 30.57 -10.78 -11.62
N ASP A 495 31.09 -11.02 -12.83
CA ASP A 495 32.52 -10.93 -13.13
C ASP A 495 33.40 -11.76 -12.18
N ASP A 496 34.46 -11.15 -11.61
CA ASP A 496 35.39 -11.82 -10.71
C ASP A 496 34.74 -12.31 -9.41
N ASP A 497 33.63 -11.74 -8.92
CA ASP A 497 32.94 -12.21 -7.69
C ASP A 497 32.28 -13.60 -7.88
N VAL A 498 32.15 -14.07 -9.13
CA VAL A 498 31.54 -15.38 -9.48
C VAL A 498 32.47 -16.29 -10.28
N ALA A 499 33.75 -15.92 -10.43
CA ALA A 499 34.74 -16.69 -11.15
C ALA A 499 34.96 -18.08 -10.51
N ILE A 500 34.54 -19.14 -11.20
CA ILE A 500 34.73 -20.52 -10.75
C ILE A 500 36.23 -20.84 -10.69
N GLY A 501 36.70 -21.29 -9.53
CA GLY A 501 38.12 -21.55 -9.28
C GLY A 501 38.92 -20.34 -8.77
N LYS A 502 38.26 -19.24 -8.38
CA LYS A 502 38.90 -18.09 -7.72
C LYS A 502 39.70 -18.51 -6.48
N ASP A 503 40.93 -18.02 -6.40
CA ASP A 503 41.81 -18.25 -5.26
C ASP A 503 41.58 -17.17 -4.17
N TYR A 504 41.11 -17.61 -3.00
CA TYR A 504 40.98 -16.76 -1.82
C TYR A 504 42.21 -16.81 -0.90
N GLY A 505 43.24 -17.58 -1.24
CA GLY A 505 44.51 -17.68 -0.51
C GLY A 505 45.11 -16.31 -0.14
N PRO A 506 45.29 -15.37 -1.09
CA PRO A 506 45.80 -14.03 -0.80
C PRO A 506 44.94 -13.24 0.19
N LEU A 507 43.62 -13.45 0.19
CA LEU A 507 42.72 -12.81 1.15
C LEU A 507 42.84 -13.44 2.55
N CYS A 508 42.98 -14.76 2.62
CA CYS A 508 43.22 -15.47 3.87
C CYS A 508 44.56 -15.09 4.49
N GLU A 509 45.64 -15.07 3.70
CA GLU A 509 46.98 -14.62 4.09
C GLU A 509 46.97 -13.17 4.61
N ALA A 510 46.27 -12.25 3.93
CA ALA A 510 46.16 -10.85 4.36
C ALA A 510 45.40 -10.63 5.68
N ASN A 511 44.73 -11.67 6.21
CA ASN A 511 43.91 -11.62 7.41
C ASN A 511 44.29 -12.71 8.44
N ASP A 512 45.52 -13.23 8.38
CA ASP A 512 46.08 -14.26 9.28
C ASP A 512 45.22 -15.55 9.39
N ALA A 513 44.47 -15.90 8.35
CA ALA A 513 43.60 -17.08 8.28
C ALA A 513 44.22 -18.17 7.37
N GLN A 514 44.07 -19.46 7.70
CA GLN A 514 44.53 -20.54 6.83
C GLN A 514 43.58 -20.84 5.68
N ASN A 515 42.31 -20.43 5.82
CA ASN A 515 41.24 -20.64 4.85
C ASN A 515 40.07 -19.69 5.14
N VAL A 516 39.13 -19.60 4.20
CA VAL A 516 37.97 -18.71 4.26
C VAL A 516 37.12 -18.93 5.52
N ALA A 517 37.04 -20.16 6.06
CA ALA A 517 36.21 -20.46 7.22
C ALA A 517 36.78 -19.92 8.55
N GLU A 518 38.03 -19.46 8.56
CA GLU A 518 38.74 -18.85 9.70
C GLU A 518 38.77 -17.32 9.65
N LEU A 519 38.30 -16.71 8.55
CA LEU A 519 38.21 -15.25 8.43
C LEU A 519 37.32 -14.65 9.53
N GLY A 520 37.70 -13.46 10.02
CA GLY A 520 36.92 -12.74 11.03
C GLY A 520 35.48 -12.48 10.60
N ALA A 521 34.55 -12.47 11.55
CA ALA A 521 33.11 -12.33 11.28
C ALA A 521 32.76 -11.09 10.45
N ASP A 522 33.48 -9.98 10.63
CA ASP A 522 33.28 -8.75 9.86
C ASP A 522 33.68 -8.92 8.38
N ILE A 523 34.78 -9.63 8.11
CA ILE A 523 35.24 -9.96 6.76
C ILE A 523 34.24 -10.92 6.11
N LEU A 524 33.85 -11.98 6.81
CA LEU A 524 32.83 -12.93 6.37
C LEU A 524 31.48 -12.26 6.06
N ASN A 525 31.07 -11.26 6.84
CA ASN A 525 29.86 -10.49 6.56
C ASN A 525 30.03 -9.55 5.35
N ARG A 526 31.20 -8.96 5.12
CA ARG A 526 31.48 -8.22 3.87
C ARG A 526 31.51 -9.15 2.65
N LEU A 527 32.08 -10.34 2.79
CA LEU A 527 32.04 -11.41 1.79
C LEU A 527 30.63 -11.98 1.56
N ARG A 528 29.60 -11.63 2.33
CA ARG A 528 28.19 -11.85 1.91
C ARG A 528 27.72 -10.86 0.85
N SER A 529 28.49 -9.80 0.59
CA SER A 529 28.13 -8.70 -0.29
C SER A 529 29.04 -8.63 -1.51
N SER A 530 30.37 -8.62 -1.35
CA SER A 530 31.33 -8.59 -2.46
C SER A 530 32.70 -9.10 -2.00
N ASP A 531 33.58 -9.47 -2.93
CA ASP A 531 34.98 -9.76 -2.63
C ASP A 531 35.86 -8.50 -2.53
N VAL A 532 35.37 -7.34 -2.98
CA VAL A 532 36.03 -6.03 -2.80
C VAL A 532 35.72 -5.50 -1.39
N LEU A 533 36.51 -5.89 -0.39
CA LEU A 533 36.22 -5.61 1.03
C LEU A 533 36.23 -4.13 1.42
N GLU A 534 36.86 -3.28 0.62
CA GLU A 534 36.88 -1.82 0.77
C GLU A 534 35.56 -1.18 0.33
N THR A 535 34.75 -1.89 -0.46
CA THR A 535 33.49 -1.36 -1.00
C THR A 535 32.44 -1.25 0.10
N PRO A 536 31.85 -0.06 0.36
CA PRO A 536 30.69 0.06 1.27
C PRO A 536 29.38 -0.39 0.60
N TYR A 537 29.44 -0.86 -0.65
CA TYR A 537 28.31 -1.09 -1.54
C TYR A 537 27.93 -2.57 -1.61
N LEU A 538 26.66 -2.90 -1.34
CA LEU A 538 26.16 -4.26 -1.55
C LEU A 538 26.39 -4.70 -3.01
N PHE A 539 26.90 -5.93 -3.21
CA PHE A 539 27.21 -6.50 -4.54
C PHE A 539 28.25 -5.70 -5.35
N ASN A 540 29.09 -4.89 -4.69
CA ASN A 540 29.95 -3.89 -5.32
C ASN A 540 29.21 -2.92 -6.26
N ASN A 541 27.89 -2.84 -6.14
CA ASN A 541 27.03 -2.20 -7.12
C ASN A 541 26.79 -0.75 -6.71
N GLN A 542 27.71 0.13 -7.13
CA GLN A 542 27.61 1.58 -6.92
C GLN A 542 26.24 2.12 -7.35
N LEU A 543 25.81 1.78 -8.57
CA LEU A 543 24.54 2.23 -9.17
C LEU A 543 23.34 1.86 -8.28
N ARG A 544 23.31 0.64 -7.73
CA ARG A 544 22.25 0.20 -6.82
C ARG A 544 22.15 1.07 -5.56
N ASN A 545 23.28 1.53 -5.03
CA ASN A 545 23.31 2.37 -3.83
C ASN A 545 22.98 3.83 -4.16
N ASP A 546 23.43 4.34 -5.31
CA ASP A 546 23.08 5.69 -5.79
C ASP A 546 21.57 5.82 -6.04
N ILE A 547 20.94 4.85 -6.69
CA ILE A 547 19.47 4.83 -6.89
C ILE A 547 18.74 4.83 -5.54
N SER A 548 19.16 3.97 -4.59
CA SER A 548 18.58 3.89 -3.25
C SER A 548 18.72 5.21 -2.46
N LEU A 549 19.85 5.91 -2.61
CA LEU A 549 20.12 7.20 -1.98
C LEU A 549 19.33 8.34 -2.66
N GLU A 550 19.30 8.40 -3.99
CA GLU A 550 18.46 9.33 -4.77
C GLU A 550 16.98 9.18 -4.38
N TRP A 551 16.48 7.94 -4.29
CA TRP A 551 15.11 7.62 -3.85
C TRP A 551 14.84 8.06 -2.42
N SER A 552 15.72 7.71 -1.47
CA SER A 552 15.60 8.10 -0.06
C SER A 552 15.57 9.64 0.09
N ASN A 553 16.41 10.35 -0.66
CA ASN A 553 16.44 11.82 -0.70
C ASN A 553 15.19 12.43 -1.33
N LEU A 554 14.55 11.76 -2.31
CA LEU A 554 13.24 12.18 -2.83
C LEU A 554 12.15 12.00 -1.77
N LEU A 555 12.05 10.81 -1.15
CA LEU A 555 11.04 10.53 -0.12
C LEU A 555 11.16 11.49 1.07
N GLN A 556 12.39 11.72 1.57
CA GLN A 556 12.63 12.61 2.72
C GLN A 556 12.24 14.06 2.41
N ARG A 557 12.64 14.60 1.24
CA ARG A 557 12.24 15.96 0.82
C ARG A 557 10.72 16.05 0.65
N SER A 558 10.12 15.12 -0.07
CA SER A 558 8.67 15.16 -0.32
C SER A 558 7.85 15.00 0.97
N ALA A 559 8.36 14.30 2.00
CA ALA A 559 7.69 14.17 3.30
C ALA A 559 7.55 15.51 4.05
N GLN A 560 8.54 16.39 3.94
CA GLN A 560 8.54 17.70 4.62
C GLN A 560 7.32 18.55 4.21
N SER A 561 6.87 18.40 2.96
CA SER A 561 5.71 19.10 2.40
C SER A 561 4.33 18.62 2.89
N LYS A 562 4.20 17.46 3.57
CA LYS A 562 2.88 16.87 3.91
C LYS A 562 2.50 17.19 5.36
N PRO A 563 1.40 17.92 5.62
CA PRO A 563 0.95 18.24 6.98
C PRO A 563 0.71 17.01 7.87
N VAL A 564 0.33 15.88 7.27
CA VAL A 564 0.04 14.62 7.97
C VAL A 564 1.25 14.03 8.74
N PHE A 565 2.47 14.12 8.20
CA PHE A 565 3.66 13.59 8.89
C PHE A 565 3.94 14.35 10.20
N TRP A 566 3.77 15.66 10.16
CA TRP A 566 3.86 16.52 11.34
C TRP A 566 2.72 16.26 12.34
N ALA A 567 1.50 16.00 11.86
CA ALA A 567 0.36 15.62 12.71
C ALA A 567 0.59 14.30 13.46
N ALA A 568 1.24 13.32 12.83
CA ALA A 568 1.60 12.04 13.43
C ALA A 568 2.87 12.09 14.30
N ASN A 569 3.47 13.27 14.54
CA ASN A 569 4.77 13.43 15.19
C ASN A 569 5.90 12.57 14.57
N SER A 570 5.78 12.19 13.29
CA SER A 570 6.70 11.24 12.66
C SER A 570 7.31 11.79 11.38
N LYS A 571 8.65 11.85 11.36
CA LYS A 571 9.44 12.20 10.17
C LYS A 571 9.58 11.01 9.19
N THR A 572 9.01 9.84 9.49
CA THR A 572 9.14 8.64 8.66
C THR A 572 7.79 8.00 8.36
N ARG A 573 7.68 7.37 7.19
CA ARG A 573 6.47 6.64 6.77
C ARG A 573 6.09 5.51 7.73
N GLN A 574 7.09 4.83 8.31
CA GLN A 574 6.86 3.72 9.25
C GLN A 574 6.22 4.18 10.56
N GLY A 575 6.68 5.30 11.14
CA GLY A 575 6.04 5.87 12.31
C GLY A 575 4.65 6.41 12.01
N PHE A 576 4.47 7.09 10.86
CA PHE A 576 3.15 7.52 10.39
C PHE A 576 2.15 6.36 10.24
N GLN A 577 2.53 5.27 9.57
CA GLN A 577 1.66 4.08 9.46
C GLN A 577 1.32 3.48 10.82
N GLY A 578 2.28 3.44 11.76
CA GLY A 578 2.03 3.06 13.14
C GLY A 578 0.96 3.94 13.81
N CYS A 579 1.08 5.27 13.66
CA CYS A 579 0.08 6.22 14.16
C CYS A 579 -1.29 6.07 13.49
N VAL A 580 -1.36 5.85 12.18
CA VAL A 580 -2.65 5.64 11.47
C VAL A 580 -3.34 4.37 11.96
N ILE A 581 -2.61 3.26 12.10
CA ILE A 581 -3.14 2.00 12.63
C ILE A 581 -3.65 2.21 14.05
N ALA A 582 -2.87 2.87 14.92
CA ALA A 582 -3.28 3.21 16.28
C ALA A 582 -4.54 4.10 16.32
N CYS A 583 -4.60 5.17 15.52
CA CYS A 583 -5.75 6.06 15.43
C CYS A 583 -7.00 5.34 14.90
N GLN A 584 -6.88 4.49 13.88
CA GLN A 584 -8.00 3.69 13.38
C GLN A 584 -8.52 2.70 14.44
N SER A 585 -7.62 2.07 15.21
CA SER A 585 -7.99 1.24 16.37
C SER A 585 -8.69 2.06 17.47
N CYS A 586 -8.23 3.28 17.77
CA CYS A 586 -8.88 4.17 18.73
C CYS A 586 -10.24 4.70 18.25
N CYS A 587 -10.41 4.98 16.96
CA CYS A 587 -11.70 5.34 16.39
C CYS A 587 -12.69 4.17 16.40
N ALA A 588 -12.23 2.94 16.10
CA ALA A 588 -13.04 1.73 16.25
C ALA A 588 -13.46 1.49 17.71
N ARG A 589 -12.56 1.76 18.68
CA ARG A 589 -12.86 1.75 20.11
C ARG A 589 -13.92 2.79 20.49
N SER A 590 -13.80 4.04 20.04
CA SER A 590 -14.81 5.08 20.33
C SER A 590 -16.18 4.75 19.70
N LEU A 591 -16.21 4.14 18.51
CA LEU A 591 -17.42 3.58 17.89
C LEU A 591 -17.99 2.36 18.62
N PHE A 592 -17.18 1.65 19.41
CA PHE A 592 -17.63 0.54 20.26
C PHE A 592 -18.20 1.07 21.58
N GLU A 593 -17.45 1.93 22.29
CA GLU A 593 -17.86 2.56 23.54
C GLU A 593 -19.17 3.36 23.36
N SER A 594 -19.31 4.15 22.29
CA SER A 594 -20.54 4.91 22.00
C SER A 594 -21.73 4.08 21.53
N ARG A 595 -21.54 2.80 21.18
CA ARG A 595 -22.60 1.92 20.64
C ARG A 595 -23.03 0.82 21.61
N PHE A 596 -22.23 0.54 22.63
CA PHE A 596 -22.49 -0.51 23.62
C PHE A 596 -22.46 -0.02 25.08
N ASP A 597 -22.02 1.20 25.36
CA ASP A 597 -22.01 1.85 26.69
C ASP A 597 -21.27 1.05 27.80
N VAL A 598 -20.36 0.15 27.40
CA VAL A 598 -19.49 -0.62 28.30
C VAL A 598 -18.08 -0.02 28.29
N PRO A 599 -17.58 0.52 29.42
CA PRO A 599 -16.19 0.95 29.53
C PRO A 599 -15.24 -0.24 29.60
N ILE A 600 -14.19 -0.24 28.77
CA ILE A 600 -13.09 -1.21 28.85
C ILE A 600 -12.14 -0.82 30.01
N GLN A 601 -11.62 -1.82 30.74
CA GLN A 601 -10.86 -1.65 31.98
C GLN A 601 -9.60 -0.77 31.85
N SER A 602 -9.25 -0.08 32.94
CA SER A 602 -8.24 0.98 33.00
C SER A 602 -6.81 0.51 32.70
N GLU A 603 -6.43 -0.72 33.06
CA GLU A 603 -5.06 -1.23 32.85
C GLU A 603 -4.62 -1.17 31.38
N LEU A 604 -5.55 -1.25 30.41
CA LEU A 604 -5.21 -1.13 29.00
C LEU A 604 -4.92 0.31 28.57
N ILE A 605 -5.47 1.32 29.27
CA ILE A 605 -5.17 2.74 29.05
C ILE A 605 -3.76 3.03 29.56
N ASP A 606 -3.44 2.59 30.78
CA ASP A 606 -2.12 2.78 31.39
C ASP A 606 -1.01 2.16 30.52
N ASN A 607 -1.27 1.00 29.90
CA ASN A 607 -0.33 0.36 28.97
C ASN A 607 -0.12 1.14 27.65
N ILE A 608 -1.13 1.86 27.15
CA ILE A 608 -1.02 2.70 25.94
C ILE A 608 -0.25 4.00 26.26
N ASP A 609 -0.53 4.63 27.41
CA ASP A 609 0.17 5.85 27.82
C ASP A 609 1.65 5.57 28.18
N ASN A 610 1.94 4.38 28.75
CA ASN A 610 3.31 3.91 28.93
C ASN A 610 4.04 3.66 27.59
N PHE A 611 3.34 3.13 26.58
CA PHE A 611 3.90 2.94 25.23
C PHE A 611 4.26 4.28 24.56
N TRP A 612 3.38 5.30 24.65
CA TRP A 612 3.70 6.65 24.17
C TRP A 612 4.88 7.28 24.91
N THR A 613 4.92 7.15 26.24
CA THR A 613 6.03 7.66 27.08
C THR A 613 7.38 7.00 26.70
N GLN A 614 7.39 5.71 26.33
CA GLN A 614 8.59 5.03 25.84
C GLN A 614 9.05 5.52 24.46
N ILE A 615 8.11 5.80 23.55
CA ILE A 615 8.45 6.38 22.24
C ILE A 615 9.08 7.78 22.41
N GLU A 616 8.47 8.66 23.22
CA GLU A 616 8.98 10.01 23.45
C GLU A 616 10.39 9.99 24.06
N SER A 617 10.61 9.21 25.12
CA SER A 617 11.91 9.09 25.78
C SER A 617 13.00 8.41 24.94
N SER A 618 12.64 7.62 23.93
CA SER A 618 13.60 7.06 22.97
C SER A 618 14.07 8.06 21.90
N SER A 619 13.36 9.18 21.74
CA SER A 619 13.57 10.14 20.64
C SER A 619 14.44 11.35 21.00
N SER A 620 14.73 11.56 22.28
CA SER A 620 15.53 12.70 22.77
C SER A 620 16.99 12.31 23.03
N ASN A 621 17.81 12.24 21.98
CA ASN A 621 19.26 12.08 22.09
C ASN A 621 20.02 12.97 21.08
N ASP A 622 19.75 14.28 21.16
CA ASP A 622 20.60 15.32 20.56
C ASP A 622 20.79 16.43 21.60
N ALA A 623 22.01 16.56 22.11
CA ALA A 623 22.38 17.59 23.09
C ALA A 623 22.83 18.87 22.39
N MET A 624 21.99 19.92 22.44
CA MET A 624 22.40 21.30 22.10
C MET A 624 22.96 21.99 23.35
N PRO A 625 23.97 22.88 23.21
CA PRO A 625 24.60 23.55 24.35
C PRO A 625 23.70 24.62 24.98
N GLU A 626 23.83 24.79 26.29
CA GLU A 626 23.04 25.76 27.06
C GLU A 626 23.33 27.21 26.65
N VAL A 627 22.26 28.00 26.51
CA VAL A 627 22.30 29.47 26.46
C VAL A 627 21.48 29.98 27.64
N GLU A 628 22.15 30.61 28.60
CA GLU A 628 21.49 31.24 29.75
C GLU A 628 20.62 32.43 29.29
N THR A 629 19.38 32.54 29.78
CA THR A 629 18.67 33.81 30.00
C THR A 629 17.50 33.63 30.98
N PRO A 630 17.02 34.70 31.66
CA PRO A 630 16.51 34.57 33.02
C PRO A 630 15.00 34.31 33.16
N SER A 631 14.62 33.99 34.40
CA SER A 631 13.30 33.60 34.85
C SER A 631 12.21 34.67 34.76
N ALA A 632 11.00 34.23 34.40
CA ALA A 632 9.75 34.91 34.71
C ALA A 632 8.66 33.87 35.03
N THR A 633 8.28 33.76 36.31
CA THR A 633 7.23 32.85 36.78
C THR A 633 5.86 33.52 36.74
N THR A 634 4.88 32.91 36.06
CA THR A 634 3.46 33.22 36.29
C THR A 634 2.61 31.95 36.15
N THR A 635 2.15 31.43 37.29
CA THR A 635 1.26 30.26 37.36
C THR A 635 -0.19 30.68 37.29
N SER A 636 -1.02 30.02 36.45
CA SER A 636 -2.48 30.12 36.54
C SER A 636 -3.11 28.73 36.56
N ARG A 637 -3.90 28.45 37.62
CA ARG A 637 -4.73 27.24 37.74
C ARG A 637 -6.11 27.53 37.16
N TYR A 638 -6.66 26.57 36.42
CA TYR A 638 -8.09 26.52 36.11
C TYR A 638 -8.78 25.45 36.98
N GLU A 639 -9.82 25.83 37.70
CA GLU A 639 -10.75 24.88 38.34
C GLU A 639 -11.85 24.48 37.35
N LEU A 640 -12.12 23.18 37.23
CA LEU A 640 -13.29 22.65 36.52
C LEU A 640 -14.38 22.24 37.52
N ARG A 641 -15.55 22.90 37.46
CA ARG A 641 -16.78 22.46 38.13
C ARG A 641 -17.82 22.05 37.07
N GLY A 642 -18.14 20.77 37.01
CA GLY A 642 -19.22 20.22 36.19
C GLY A 642 -20.15 19.32 37.02
N LYS A 643 -21.47 19.53 36.93
CA LYS A 643 -22.47 18.77 37.69
C LYS A 643 -22.82 17.46 36.98
N ARG A 644 -22.87 16.34 37.70
CA ARG A 644 -23.54 15.12 37.21
C ARG A 644 -25.06 15.25 37.37
N LYS A 645 -25.80 14.74 36.38
CA LYS A 645 -27.24 14.48 36.45
C LYS A 645 -27.41 12.96 36.41
N ILE A 646 -28.02 12.38 37.43
CA ILE A 646 -28.33 10.95 37.48
C ILE A 646 -29.66 10.73 36.75
N VAL A 647 -29.73 9.68 35.94
CA VAL A 647 -30.97 9.13 35.37
C VAL A 647 -30.95 7.64 35.69
N GLU A 648 -31.94 7.16 36.41
CA GLU A 648 -32.19 5.73 36.59
C GLU A 648 -33.01 5.21 35.41
N VAL A 649 -32.71 4.00 34.95
CA VAL A 649 -33.51 3.23 33.98
C VAL A 649 -33.50 1.76 34.44
N ASP A 650 -34.65 1.10 34.39
CA ASP A 650 -34.83 -0.31 34.76
C ASP A 650 -34.02 -1.26 33.86
N GLU A 651 -33.47 -2.32 34.47
CA GLU A 651 -32.96 -3.50 33.79
C GLU A 651 -34.06 -4.56 33.70
N ASP A 652 -34.51 -4.90 32.49
CA ASP A 652 -35.14 -6.20 32.19
C ASP A 652 -35.05 -6.49 30.68
N ASP A 653 -34.86 -7.77 30.34
CA ASP A 653 -34.75 -8.35 28.99
C ASP A 653 -33.66 -7.79 28.03
N LEU A 654 -32.52 -8.50 27.97
CA LEU A 654 -31.82 -8.78 26.70
C LEU A 654 -30.90 -10.00 26.83
N SER A 655 -31.22 -11.08 26.11
CA SER A 655 -30.29 -12.21 25.91
C SER A 655 -29.67 -12.12 24.51
N VAL A 656 -28.34 -12.20 24.43
CA VAL A 656 -27.58 -12.10 23.17
C VAL A 656 -26.64 -13.28 23.02
N GLU A 657 -26.78 -13.99 21.91
CA GLU A 657 -25.95 -15.14 21.53
C GLU A 657 -24.70 -14.64 20.77
N PHE A 658 -23.50 -14.89 21.31
CA PHE A 658 -22.25 -14.41 20.71
C PHE A 658 -21.70 -15.39 19.67
N MET A 659 -21.68 -15.01 18.39
CA MET A 659 -20.70 -15.52 17.42
C MET A 659 -19.49 -14.59 17.39
N CYS A 660 -18.45 -14.92 18.14
CA CYS A 660 -17.18 -14.20 18.09
C CYS A 660 -16.31 -14.70 16.93
N THR A 661 -16.24 -13.95 15.83
CA THR A 661 -15.32 -14.21 14.71
C THR A 661 -13.96 -13.56 14.94
N SER A 662 -13.25 -13.95 16.00
CA SER A 662 -11.82 -13.67 16.16
C SER A 662 -11.08 -14.93 16.61
N ARG A 663 -10.53 -15.69 15.66
CA ARG A 663 -9.58 -16.78 15.97
C ARG A 663 -8.21 -16.18 16.27
N SER A 664 -7.96 -15.81 17.52
CA SER A 664 -6.60 -15.75 18.03
C SER A 664 -6.05 -17.17 18.14
N ILE A 665 -4.81 -17.37 17.69
CA ILE A 665 -4.15 -18.69 17.69
C ILE A 665 -3.46 -18.89 19.04
N CYS A 666 -3.93 -19.87 19.80
CA CYS A 666 -3.23 -20.41 20.96
C CYS A 666 -2.51 -21.71 20.53
N PRO A 667 -1.19 -21.86 20.75
CA PRO A 667 -0.42 -23.00 20.27
C PRO A 667 -0.51 -24.23 21.19
N THR A 668 -1.71 -24.81 21.36
CA THR A 668 -1.87 -26.04 22.19
C THR A 668 -3.01 -26.99 21.78
N THR A 669 -3.50 -26.94 20.54
CA THR A 669 -4.63 -27.79 20.09
C THR A 669 -4.34 -28.61 18.83
N GLN A 670 -3.12 -29.13 18.69
CA GLN A 670 -2.72 -30.03 17.60
C GLN A 670 -2.68 -31.51 18.03
N ALA A 671 -3.77 -32.00 18.63
CA ALA A 671 -3.87 -33.39 19.11
C ALA A 671 -5.25 -34.08 18.91
N LEU A 672 -6.24 -33.42 18.30
CA LEU A 672 -7.60 -33.96 18.15
C LEU A 672 -8.20 -33.76 16.74
N ARG A 673 -7.42 -34.07 15.69
CA ARG A 673 -7.91 -34.17 14.30
C ARG A 673 -7.34 -35.37 13.54
N THR A 674 -7.56 -36.56 14.09
CA THR A 674 -7.32 -37.86 13.43
C THR A 674 -8.43 -38.85 13.81
N CYS A 675 -9.64 -38.64 13.29
CA CYS A 675 -10.69 -39.66 13.08
C CYS A 675 -11.98 -39.03 12.50
N SER A 676 -12.04 -38.86 11.17
CA SER A 676 -13.32 -38.71 10.43
C SER A 676 -13.12 -38.68 8.90
N GLN A 677 -12.40 -39.68 8.36
CA GLN A 677 -12.65 -40.11 6.98
C GLN A 677 -13.67 -41.25 7.02
N MET A 678 -14.94 -40.93 6.77
CA MET A 678 -15.90 -41.92 6.26
C MET A 678 -16.14 -41.61 4.80
N SER A 679 -15.73 -42.53 3.94
CA SER A 679 -15.94 -42.49 2.50
C SER A 679 -17.44 -42.52 2.20
N LEU A 680 -17.94 -41.55 1.46
CA LEU A 680 -19.25 -41.67 0.80
C LEU A 680 -19.04 -42.46 -0.49
N PHE A 681 -19.42 -43.73 -0.46
CA PHE A 681 -19.67 -44.49 -1.68
C PHE A 681 -21.02 -44.05 -2.27
N HIS A 682 -21.05 -43.77 -3.57
CA HIS A 682 -22.30 -43.80 -4.32
C HIS A 682 -22.65 -45.27 -4.60
N GLU A 683 -23.74 -45.76 -4.00
CA GLU A 683 -24.46 -46.92 -4.55
C GLU A 683 -25.56 -46.41 -5.48
N GLU A 684 -25.42 -46.68 -6.78
CA GLU A 684 -26.55 -46.68 -7.70
C GLU A 684 -27.42 -47.91 -7.43
N ASP A 685 -28.75 -47.76 -7.44
CA ASP A 685 -29.61 -48.93 -7.53
C ASP A 685 -29.48 -49.59 -8.91
N LYS A 686 -29.88 -50.85 -9.03
CA LYS A 686 -29.69 -51.64 -10.26
C LYS A 686 -30.49 -51.16 -11.48
N ASN A 687 -31.22 -50.04 -11.36
CA ASN A 687 -31.98 -49.40 -12.43
C ASN A 687 -31.56 -47.93 -12.67
N GLY A 688 -30.54 -47.41 -11.99
CA GLY A 688 -29.86 -46.15 -12.34
C GLY A 688 -30.67 -44.86 -12.13
N ASN A 689 -31.54 -44.79 -11.11
CA ASN A 689 -32.33 -43.58 -10.83
C ASN A 689 -31.80 -42.81 -9.61
N VAL A 690 -31.52 -41.52 -9.80
CA VAL A 690 -31.23 -40.57 -8.70
C VAL A 690 -32.56 -40.07 -8.12
N VAL A 691 -32.78 -40.27 -6.81
CA VAL A 691 -33.99 -39.81 -6.12
C VAL A 691 -33.66 -38.61 -5.25
N ASP A 692 -34.27 -37.46 -5.56
CA ASP A 692 -34.20 -36.23 -4.78
C ASP A 692 -35.31 -36.23 -3.70
N THR A 693 -34.97 -35.96 -2.44
CA THR A 693 -35.93 -35.87 -1.33
C THR A 693 -35.62 -34.74 -0.36
N ASN A 694 -36.08 -33.53 -0.70
CA ASN A 694 -36.35 -32.48 0.29
C ASN A 694 -37.67 -32.76 1.02
N VAL A 695 -37.62 -33.16 2.31
CA VAL A 695 -38.80 -33.16 3.20
C VAL A 695 -38.39 -32.73 4.61
N GLU A 696 -39.04 -31.68 5.13
CA GLU A 696 -38.88 -31.23 6.51
C GLU A 696 -39.33 -32.27 7.54
N LYS A 697 -38.48 -32.59 8.52
CA LYS A 697 -38.91 -33.10 9.84
C LYS A 697 -38.08 -32.52 10.98
N ARG A 698 -38.55 -31.39 11.54
CA ARG A 698 -38.12 -30.96 12.90
C ARG A 698 -38.76 -31.87 13.95
N GLN A 699 -37.99 -32.81 14.51
CA GLN A 699 -38.36 -33.48 15.77
C GLN A 699 -37.62 -32.84 16.95
N LYS A 700 -38.37 -32.33 17.92
CA LYS A 700 -37.85 -31.92 19.24
C LYS A 700 -37.78 -33.15 20.16
N LEU A 701 -36.65 -33.37 20.82
CA LEU A 701 -36.57 -34.14 22.06
C LEU A 701 -35.63 -33.42 23.06
N PRO A 702 -35.84 -33.56 24.39
CA PRO A 702 -35.25 -32.64 25.38
C PRO A 702 -34.12 -33.27 26.23
N LEU A 703 -33.09 -32.46 26.52
CA LEU A 703 -32.10 -32.63 27.59
C LEU A 703 -31.97 -31.24 28.24
N LYS A 704 -32.47 -30.95 29.44
CA LYS A 704 -32.14 -31.45 30.79
C LYS A 704 -30.68 -31.20 31.23
N ASP A 705 -30.57 -30.09 31.98
CA ASP A 705 -29.68 -29.83 33.13
C ASP A 705 -28.23 -29.34 32.88
N PRO A 706 -27.94 -28.03 33.13
CA PRO A 706 -26.61 -27.44 33.08
C PRO A 706 -26.04 -27.10 34.47
N LEU A 707 -25.84 -28.07 35.36
CA LEU A 707 -25.31 -27.84 36.72
C LEU A 707 -23.81 -28.21 36.93
N LEU A 708 -23.04 -28.42 35.86
CA LEU A 708 -21.64 -28.91 35.92
C LEU A 708 -20.62 -28.07 35.13
N ARG A 709 -20.77 -26.74 35.17
CA ARG A 709 -19.73 -25.78 34.71
C ARG A 709 -19.46 -24.61 35.66
N TRP A 710 -19.97 -24.64 36.89
CA TRP A 710 -19.90 -23.51 37.82
C TRP A 710 -19.19 -23.83 39.15
N LEU A 711 -18.02 -24.49 39.08
CA LEU A 711 -17.19 -24.82 40.25
C LEU A 711 -15.70 -24.89 39.87
N ALA A 712 -15.13 -23.76 39.46
CA ALA A 712 -13.69 -23.57 39.26
C ALA A 712 -13.25 -22.09 39.37
N ALA A 713 -13.97 -21.28 40.16
CA ALA A 713 -13.62 -19.89 40.43
C ALA A 713 -13.98 -19.52 41.88
N ALA A 714 -13.14 -18.66 42.48
CA ALA A 714 -13.24 -18.08 43.83
C ALA A 714 -13.01 -19.00 45.05
N THR A 715 -11.76 -19.02 45.53
CA THR A 715 -11.42 -18.77 46.95
C THR A 715 -10.10 -17.98 47.05
N LEU A 716 -10.15 -16.89 47.83
CA LEU A 716 -9.10 -15.93 48.20
C LEU A 716 -8.12 -16.52 49.27
N PRO A 717 -7.07 -15.84 49.82
CA PRO A 717 -6.87 -14.37 49.86
C PRO A 717 -5.43 -13.77 49.75
N ASP A 718 -5.42 -12.45 49.60
CA ASP A 718 -4.55 -11.41 50.19
C ASP A 718 -3.06 -11.69 50.49
N THR A 719 -2.17 -10.96 49.82
CA THR A 719 -1.19 -9.99 50.40
C THR A 719 -0.12 -9.64 49.36
N PHE A 720 0.18 -8.35 49.15
CA PHE A 720 1.55 -7.79 49.06
C PHE A 720 1.48 -6.26 48.88
N ASP A 721 1.53 -5.53 49.99
CA ASP A 721 1.65 -4.06 50.02
C ASP A 721 3.00 -3.63 50.66
N GLU A 722 4.00 -4.50 50.56
CA GLU A 722 5.36 -4.26 50.98
C GLU A 722 6.30 -4.51 49.78
N TRP A 723 6.90 -3.43 49.25
CA TRP A 723 8.31 -3.30 48.83
C TRP A 723 8.50 -2.02 47.98
N LEU A 724 8.25 -0.86 48.61
CA LEU A 724 8.73 0.43 48.11
C LEU A 724 9.92 0.90 48.95
N ARG A 725 11.13 0.89 48.37
CA ARG A 725 12.15 1.97 48.45
C ARG A 725 13.39 1.67 47.58
N PRO A 726 14.20 2.70 47.23
CA PRO A 726 14.92 2.72 45.95
C PRO A 726 16.43 2.50 46.09
N PHE A 727 17.09 2.08 45.00
CA PHE A 727 18.51 2.39 44.77
C PHE A 727 18.83 2.65 43.28
N ASP A 728 19.33 3.87 43.07
CA ASP A 728 20.38 4.39 42.18
C ASP A 728 20.60 3.96 40.71
N LYS A 729 21.16 4.90 39.96
CA LYS A 729 21.58 4.77 38.56
C LYS A 729 23.07 4.40 38.47
N ALA A 730 23.38 3.18 38.03
CA ALA A 730 24.64 2.87 37.34
C ALA A 730 24.47 1.60 36.50
N ASP A 731 24.98 1.64 35.26
CA ASP A 731 25.26 0.52 34.35
C ASP A 731 24.22 -0.60 34.19
N MET A 732 23.64 -0.70 32.99
CA MET A 732 24.00 -1.80 32.06
C MET A 732 23.41 -1.61 30.65
N ARG A 733 24.25 -1.79 29.63
CA ARG A 733 23.84 -2.14 28.26
C ARG A 733 23.79 -3.67 28.18
N GLY A 734 22.72 -4.27 27.64
CA GLY A 734 22.72 -5.72 27.40
C GLY A 734 21.35 -6.27 27.00
N ALA A 735 21.34 -7.20 26.04
CA ALA A 735 20.13 -7.85 25.56
C ALA A 735 19.55 -8.84 26.59
N PHE A 736 18.22 -8.90 26.70
CA PHE A 736 17.54 -9.98 27.44
C PHE A 736 17.20 -11.14 26.51
N LEU A 737 18.03 -12.18 26.57
CA LEU A 737 17.70 -13.51 26.09
C LEU A 737 17.38 -14.38 27.31
N VAL A 738 16.09 -14.64 27.55
CA VAL A 738 15.66 -15.42 28.73
C VAL A 738 16.00 -16.89 28.52
N ARG A 739 17.15 -17.28 29.05
CA ARG A 739 17.61 -18.68 29.14
C ARG A 739 17.20 -19.24 30.49
N VAL A 740 16.26 -20.19 30.50
CA VAL A 740 15.87 -20.93 31.71
C VAL A 740 16.73 -22.17 31.81
N ASP A 741 17.71 -22.16 32.73
CA ASP A 741 18.52 -23.33 33.09
C ASP A 741 18.58 -23.45 34.62
N HIS A 742 17.82 -24.41 35.18
CA HIS A 742 18.25 -25.28 36.29
C HIS A 742 17.12 -26.19 36.78
N VAL A 743 17.23 -27.48 36.47
CA VAL A 743 16.74 -28.58 37.32
C VAL A 743 17.93 -29.51 37.52
N GLN A 744 18.25 -29.84 38.78
CA GLN A 744 19.38 -30.69 39.13
C GLN A 744 19.08 -32.20 38.98
N PRO A 745 20.12 -33.05 38.89
CA PRO A 745 19.96 -34.46 38.52
C PRO A 745 19.78 -35.37 39.74
N ASP A 746 19.12 -36.52 39.54
CA ASP A 746 19.72 -37.86 39.69
C ASP A 746 18.67 -38.99 39.70
N LEU A 747 19.13 -40.21 39.40
CA LEU A 747 18.49 -41.53 39.64
C LEU A 747 17.17 -41.86 38.90
N LEU A 748 17.29 -42.67 37.84
CA LEU A 748 17.06 -44.12 37.99
C LEU A 748 17.55 -44.91 36.77
N GLU A 749 18.18 -46.05 37.03
CA GLU A 749 18.64 -47.00 36.02
C GLU A 749 17.45 -47.77 35.41
N HIS A 750 17.44 -47.95 34.09
CA HIS A 750 16.98 -49.22 33.50
C HIS A 750 17.65 -49.47 32.14
N ARG A 751 18.49 -50.50 32.08
CA ARG A 751 18.94 -51.11 30.82
C ARG A 751 17.76 -51.80 30.14
N TRP A 752 17.61 -51.59 28.84
CA TRP A 752 17.03 -52.59 27.94
C TRP A 752 17.92 -52.71 26.70
N GLU A 753 18.53 -53.89 26.55
CA GLU A 753 19.29 -54.27 25.35
C GLU A 753 18.29 -54.67 24.25
N VAL A 754 18.48 -54.17 23.03
CA VAL A 754 17.74 -54.63 21.84
C VAL A 754 18.78 -55.05 20.79
N PRO A 755 18.70 -56.28 20.26
CA PRO A 755 19.82 -56.88 19.53
C PRO A 755 19.90 -56.43 18.06
N VAL A 756 21.13 -56.29 17.57
CA VAL A 756 21.43 -56.27 16.14
C VAL A 756 21.07 -57.63 15.53
N LYS A 757 20.43 -57.63 14.37
CA LYS A 757 20.23 -58.84 13.58
C LYS A 757 20.43 -58.56 12.08
N ASP A 758 21.43 -59.22 11.51
CA ASP A 758 21.78 -59.18 10.10
C ASP A 758 20.78 -59.93 9.19
N SER A 759 21.03 -59.79 7.89
CA SER A 759 20.57 -60.58 6.74
C SER A 759 19.19 -60.22 6.14
N GLY A 760 19.20 -60.04 4.81
CA GLY A 760 18.01 -59.67 4.02
C GLY A 760 18.36 -59.19 2.61
N ASP A 761 18.98 -60.05 1.79
CA ASP A 761 19.24 -59.78 0.38
C ASP A 761 17.96 -59.40 -0.39
N ILE A 762 17.98 -58.26 -1.10
CA ILE A 762 17.03 -57.96 -2.18
C ILE A 762 17.83 -57.39 -3.35
N GLY A 763 17.85 -58.14 -4.46
CA GLY A 763 18.68 -57.83 -5.63
C GLY A 763 18.16 -56.67 -6.48
N LEU A 764 19.10 -55.86 -6.98
CA LEU A 764 18.85 -54.82 -7.97
C LEU A 764 18.89 -55.40 -9.40
N PRO A 765 17.89 -55.14 -10.26
CA PRO A 765 17.94 -55.56 -11.66
C PRO A 765 18.75 -54.57 -12.52
N GLY A 766 19.77 -55.13 -13.19
CA GLY A 766 20.59 -54.60 -14.29
C GLY A 766 20.36 -53.18 -14.82
N PHE A 767 21.35 -52.32 -14.57
CA PHE A 767 21.62 -51.19 -15.47
C PHE A 767 22.40 -51.67 -16.69
N HIS A 768 21.86 -51.42 -17.89
CA HIS A 768 22.59 -51.63 -19.15
C HIS A 768 23.69 -50.57 -19.33
N SER A 769 24.84 -51.03 -19.80
CA SER A 769 25.96 -50.18 -20.20
C SER A 769 25.60 -49.32 -21.42
N ILE A 770 25.76 -48.00 -21.28
CA ILE A 770 25.85 -47.07 -22.41
C ILE A 770 27.35 -46.92 -22.74
N PRO A 771 27.78 -47.05 -24.01
CA PRO A 771 29.18 -46.92 -24.36
C PRO A 771 29.62 -45.46 -24.47
N ASN A 772 30.82 -45.18 -23.95
CA ASN A 772 31.56 -43.94 -24.25
C ASN A 772 31.74 -43.77 -25.76
N THR A 773 31.47 -42.59 -26.30
CA THR A 773 32.23 -41.97 -27.40
C THR A 773 31.81 -40.51 -27.58
N TRP A 774 32.69 -39.74 -28.22
CA TRP A 774 32.59 -38.38 -28.79
C TRP A 774 33.25 -37.25 -27.99
N GLU A 775 34.55 -37.13 -28.25
CA GLU A 775 35.33 -35.89 -28.17
C GLU A 775 35.00 -34.98 -29.38
N ASP A 776 35.26 -33.68 -29.20
CA ASP A 776 35.54 -32.62 -30.19
C ASP A 776 34.69 -32.48 -31.48
N GLN A 777 33.84 -31.44 -31.50
CA GLN A 777 33.91 -30.37 -32.53
C GLN A 777 33.25 -29.06 -32.08
#